data_AF-A0A958XZQ8-F1
#
_entry.id   AF-A0A958XZQ8-F1
#
_cell.length_a   1.000
_cell.length_b   1.000
_cell.length_c   1.000
_cell.angle_alpha   90.00
_cell.angle_beta   90.00
_cell.angle_gamma   90.00
#
_symmetry.space_group_name_H-M   'P 1'
#
loop_
_entity.id
_entity.type
_entity.pdbx_description
1 polymer ?
#
loop_
_entity_poly.entity_id
_entity_poly.type
_entity_poly.pdbx_seq_one_letter_code
_entity_poly.pdbx_strand_id
1 'polypeptide(L)'
;MDPALQEQLLAHLDRSEEVEAILRLKAAGQLPAKARAISEFGPVVTCRIRRADIREVYRSPLKASLKAARFLENAGALFPGYSRQPAAEQAMGEGSGPSGKGVVIGIIDWGFDFAHPSLRHPDGSTRLLALWDQSGPGALLPYGYGALYRKDEIDDALQTEWPYLALGYHPAKGDPMGIGAHGTHVASIAAGSNTGSARGIAPEAGLVCVHLAARDTEGAANLGDSVRILEALDFIRHMAAGRPLAINMSVGRHGGPHDGCTLVEQAMDYFLESRPDTVICQSTGNYFQSKAHHSGSVPQGGAAAFSFRVDAADTTPNELEVWYPGADRLEMELINRNTGDSFLSEAGRLTSVEIGGQVIGRIYHRTNEPNTGKNHINLFLYTNAPSGSWEVRLIGQQVSDGRYHAWIERDGGCRACQSRFEDPYNDPTTTTGTICNGRNTIVAGAYDSTYHQFRMAPFSSSGPTVDGRPKPDLVAPGMNIRAARSTAAGREVATALYTQMSGTSMAAPHVTGACALLLEILPRGTPFDVIRQLVLRPATAVNAPAEAARMGRGILNIKGSIRLAMEWARQHRPTNRRPMETIWQPTEHKSLADIVAFTDERILDEGSELDLLSLAARFRQGEKALSAESAMPAFPGQNAAWATEHFEIVLEPGEQVGESLRGGDILEVRAKGEGIVFQSMLADGYLHPPGQGQQPEGGYATVIESWPQRRPLSDMFRRRITGPEGRLLSEFRVLRLKEADPPFSEMLLREEMVAESPETGGSFKKVKLHEVEYLALEGGGGKGMVFLGAIEALEAGKVLQYANGKLIPGQQIKGISGASAGAITAVALSVGYDSKGIRELLKFNFNEFFDLPGIPAKTPAIGVDCNTNPLSSLVKGTAASQGMWAKLLALWPFYTRNLLKEFGMFPGCRARQFFDDLIVRKAGSQYRNMTFRQHYELFKIELVLTGANLEKGTSEFFSHKTTPNLPVADAARISMSLPFLFKPYRIGPDMLRKLNFSAEEKKLLRGVWVDGGLWNNIPIRAFGASREPNPKTLGIRLTHPKTQKIKNFGDYIMAFLLNHVLGGSGEVAVSQTSGVAEQIIILNTGEIDVTDFNPPGTVVEKLIKEAQAAVVEYFLDQ
;
A
#
# COMPACT_ATOMS: atom_id res chain seq x y z
N MET A 1 13.81 -29.19 12.25
CA MET A 1 13.69 -27.72 12.06
C MET A 1 12.26 -27.40 11.67
N ASP A 2 11.80 -26.16 11.87
CA ASP A 2 10.47 -25.77 11.39
C ASP A 2 10.31 -25.91 9.87
N PRO A 3 9.20 -26.44 9.32
CA PRO A 3 9.01 -26.64 7.88
C PRO A 3 9.20 -25.37 7.06
N ALA A 4 8.62 -24.23 7.47
CA ALA A 4 8.79 -22.99 6.71
C ALA A 4 10.22 -22.45 6.74
N LEU A 5 10.96 -22.63 7.85
CA LEU A 5 12.39 -22.31 7.86
C LEU A 5 13.18 -23.22 6.92
N GLN A 6 12.76 -24.47 6.75
CA GLN A 6 13.39 -25.38 5.78
C GLN A 6 13.08 -24.96 4.35
N GLU A 7 11.83 -24.62 4.02
CA GLU A 7 11.46 -24.06 2.71
C GLU A 7 12.27 -22.81 2.38
N GLN A 8 12.44 -21.90 3.35
CA GLN A 8 13.29 -20.72 3.20
C GLN A 8 14.77 -21.03 2.93
N LEU A 9 15.27 -22.18 3.38
CA LEU A 9 16.64 -22.63 3.10
C LEU A 9 16.78 -23.39 1.79
N LEU A 10 15.68 -23.95 1.28
CA LEU A 10 15.63 -24.69 0.01
C LEU A 10 15.42 -23.77 -1.18
N ALA A 11 14.73 -22.65 -1.00
CA ALA A 11 14.55 -21.65 -2.04
C ALA A 11 15.90 -21.04 -2.47
N HIS A 12 16.10 -20.84 -3.78
CA HIS A 12 17.29 -20.19 -4.36
C HIS A 12 17.28 -18.66 -4.13
N LEU A 13 17.13 -18.26 -2.88
CA LEU A 13 17.00 -16.87 -2.44
C LEU A 13 18.34 -16.30 -1.95
N ASP A 14 18.43 -14.98 -1.88
CA ASP A 14 19.62 -14.28 -1.39
C ASP A 14 19.96 -14.73 0.05
N ARG A 15 21.20 -15.19 0.21
CA ARG A 15 21.72 -15.69 1.48
C ARG A 15 22.05 -14.58 2.47
N SER A 16 22.23 -13.34 1.99
CA SER A 16 22.53 -12.16 2.81
C SER A 16 21.28 -11.54 3.43
N GLU A 17 20.10 -11.87 2.91
CA GLU A 17 18.82 -11.33 3.35
C GLU A 17 18.54 -11.63 4.83
N GLU A 18 18.05 -10.62 5.54
CA GLU A 18 17.57 -10.75 6.92
C GLU A 18 16.14 -11.30 6.96
N VAL A 19 15.96 -12.41 7.67
CA VAL A 19 14.71 -13.14 7.85
C VAL A 19 14.13 -12.83 9.23
N GLU A 20 12.81 -12.60 9.26
CA GLU A 20 12.02 -12.44 10.49
C GLU A 20 11.66 -13.80 11.08
N ALA A 21 11.87 -13.98 12.39
CA ALA A 21 11.61 -15.24 13.08
C ALA A 21 11.13 -15.02 14.52
N ILE A 22 10.46 -16.02 15.07
CA ILE A 22 10.13 -16.09 16.50
C ILE A 22 11.00 -17.16 17.14
N LEU A 23 11.74 -16.77 18.17
CA LEU A 23 12.67 -17.61 18.91
C LEU A 23 12.18 -17.75 20.35
N ARG A 24 12.04 -18.99 20.82
CA ARG A 24 11.89 -19.29 22.25
C ARG A 24 13.24 -19.70 22.81
N LEU A 25 13.71 -18.98 23.81
CA LEU A 25 14.95 -19.24 24.52
C LEU A 25 14.73 -20.26 25.65
N LYS A 26 15.78 -20.98 26.04
CA LYS A 26 15.75 -21.82 27.25
C LYS A 26 15.74 -21.00 28.54
N ALA A 27 16.38 -19.83 28.51
CA ALA A 27 16.39 -18.85 29.57
C ALA A 27 16.22 -17.46 28.96
N ALA A 28 15.37 -16.62 29.56
CA ALA A 28 15.14 -15.26 29.09
C ALA A 28 16.45 -14.43 29.10
N GLY A 29 16.59 -13.50 28.16
CA GLY A 29 17.77 -12.62 28.04
C GLY A 29 19.03 -13.26 27.43
N GLN A 30 19.08 -14.58 27.21
CA GLN A 30 20.25 -15.26 26.64
C GLN A 30 20.08 -15.54 25.13
N LEU A 31 20.37 -14.54 24.30
CA LEU A 31 20.18 -14.63 22.84
C LEU A 31 21.36 -15.31 22.10
N PRO A 32 21.11 -16.16 21.09
CA PRO A 32 22.17 -16.63 20.19
C PRO A 32 22.88 -15.48 19.46
N ALA A 33 24.21 -15.52 19.37
CA ALA A 33 25.04 -14.41 18.86
C ALA A 33 24.69 -13.91 17.45
N LYS A 34 24.13 -14.78 16.59
CA LYS A 34 23.73 -14.44 15.22
C LYS A 34 22.23 -14.13 15.05
N ALA A 35 21.51 -13.94 16.15
CA ALA A 35 20.14 -13.46 16.15
C ALA A 35 20.11 -12.08 16.80
N ARG A 36 19.29 -11.17 16.28
CA ARG A 36 19.03 -9.85 16.87
C ARG A 36 17.59 -9.79 17.36
N ALA A 37 17.39 -9.62 18.67
CA ALA A 37 16.06 -9.50 19.26
C ALA A 37 15.43 -8.15 18.92
N ILE A 38 14.10 -8.14 18.74
CA ILE A 38 13.31 -6.95 18.43
C ILE A 38 12.29 -6.70 19.55
N SER A 39 11.41 -7.67 19.83
CA SER A 39 10.44 -7.61 20.93
C SER A 39 10.54 -8.85 21.81
N GLU A 40 10.29 -8.69 23.11
CA GLU A 40 10.49 -9.74 24.12
C GLU A 40 9.24 -9.94 24.99
N PHE A 41 8.87 -11.22 25.18
CA PHE A 41 7.73 -11.71 25.94
C PHE A 41 8.19 -12.89 26.81
N GLY A 42 8.87 -12.58 27.92
CA GLY A 42 9.56 -13.59 28.72
C GLY A 42 10.62 -14.32 27.88
N PRO A 43 10.58 -15.66 27.75
CA PRO A 43 11.53 -16.40 26.92
C PRO A 43 11.21 -16.37 25.42
N VAL A 44 10.08 -15.80 24.98
CA VAL A 44 9.73 -15.71 23.55
C VAL A 44 10.13 -14.35 23.01
N VAL A 45 10.90 -14.33 21.93
CA VAL A 45 11.37 -13.09 21.29
C VAL A 45 11.06 -13.10 19.80
N THR A 46 10.65 -11.95 19.25
CA THR A 46 10.77 -11.72 17.81
C THR A 46 12.22 -11.34 17.52
N CYS A 47 12.75 -11.85 16.41
CA CYS A 47 14.13 -11.64 16.07
C CYS A 47 14.34 -11.53 14.57
N ARG A 48 15.54 -11.11 14.23
CA ARG A 48 16.05 -11.00 12.88
C ARG A 48 17.31 -11.84 12.75
N ILE A 49 17.40 -12.63 11.68
CA ILE A 49 18.47 -13.60 11.43
C ILE A 49 18.81 -13.55 9.94
N ARG A 50 20.09 -13.43 9.56
CA ARG A 50 20.48 -13.59 8.15
C ARG A 50 20.16 -15.00 7.67
N ARG A 51 19.65 -15.16 6.45
CA ARG A 51 19.28 -16.48 5.89
C ARG A 51 20.44 -17.49 5.97
N ALA A 52 21.67 -17.04 5.72
CA ALA A 52 22.88 -17.85 5.87
C ALA A 52 23.12 -18.38 7.30
N ASP A 53 22.64 -17.67 8.32
CA ASP A 53 22.91 -17.95 9.75
C ASP A 53 21.78 -18.75 10.44
N ILE A 54 20.64 -19.00 9.76
CA ILE A 54 19.49 -19.76 10.31
C ILE A 54 19.92 -21.12 10.88
N ARG A 55 20.78 -21.86 10.17
CA ARG A 55 21.25 -23.18 10.63
C ARG A 55 22.08 -23.10 11.91
N GLU A 56 22.84 -22.03 12.09
CA GLU A 56 23.65 -21.81 13.28
C GLU A 56 22.79 -21.42 14.48
N VAL A 57 21.89 -20.45 14.31
CA VAL A 57 20.93 -20.07 15.35
C VAL A 57 20.07 -21.27 15.76
N TYR A 58 19.63 -22.09 14.81
CA TYR A 58 18.87 -23.31 15.09
C TYR A 58 19.64 -24.32 15.95
N ARG A 59 20.95 -24.47 15.72
CA ARG A 59 21.85 -25.38 16.46
C ARG A 59 22.30 -24.82 17.81
N SER A 60 22.09 -23.53 18.07
CA SER A 60 22.49 -22.91 19.34
C SER A 60 21.89 -23.65 20.56
N PRO A 61 22.69 -23.88 21.63
CA PRO A 61 22.21 -24.50 22.86
C PRO A 61 21.21 -23.61 23.63
N LEU A 62 21.22 -22.30 23.37
CA LEU A 62 20.32 -21.31 23.99
C LEU A 62 18.90 -21.36 23.40
N LYS A 63 18.76 -21.85 22.16
CA LYS A 63 17.47 -21.99 21.49
C LYS A 63 16.68 -23.18 22.08
N ALA A 64 15.46 -22.93 22.51
CA ALA A 64 14.45 -23.97 22.77
C ALA A 64 13.62 -24.26 21.51
N SER A 65 13.14 -23.22 20.82
CA SER A 65 12.35 -23.35 19.59
C SER A 65 12.61 -22.17 18.65
N LEU A 66 12.59 -22.40 17.34
CA LEU A 66 12.77 -21.35 16.33
C LEU A 66 11.75 -21.58 15.20
N LYS A 67 10.98 -20.54 14.89
CA LYS A 67 9.89 -20.56 13.92
C LYS A 67 10.05 -19.41 12.94
N ALA A 68 9.80 -19.66 11.65
CA ALA A 68 9.66 -18.58 10.68
C ALA A 68 8.44 -17.72 11.03
N ALA A 69 8.43 -16.46 10.57
CA ALA A 69 7.20 -15.70 10.49
C ALA A 69 6.13 -16.51 9.71
N ARG A 70 4.93 -16.60 10.26
CA ARG A 70 3.79 -17.33 9.65
C ARG A 70 2.67 -16.37 9.34
N PHE A 71 2.17 -16.50 8.14
CA PHE A 71 1.05 -15.74 7.64
C PHE A 71 -0.24 -16.00 8.44
N LEU A 72 -1.05 -14.96 8.65
CA LEU A 72 -2.32 -15.01 9.37
C LEU A 72 -3.41 -14.35 8.53
N GLU A 73 -4.68 -14.67 8.78
CA GLU A 73 -5.82 -14.12 8.03
C GLU A 73 -6.93 -13.55 8.96
N ASN A 74 -7.69 -12.51 8.55
CA ASN A 74 -8.94 -12.10 9.24
C ASN A 74 -9.80 -13.32 9.48
N ALA A 75 -10.40 -13.50 10.65
CA ALA A 75 -11.08 -14.73 11.07
C ALA A 75 -12.19 -15.31 10.14
N GLY A 76 -12.53 -14.72 8.98
CA GLY A 76 -13.34 -15.27 7.88
C GLY A 76 -14.20 -14.21 7.19
N ALA A 77 -14.94 -14.58 6.15
CA ALA A 77 -15.60 -13.68 5.19
C ALA A 77 -16.47 -12.57 5.80
N LEU A 78 -16.32 -11.36 5.25
CA LEU A 78 -17.30 -10.29 5.37
C LEU A 78 -18.52 -10.70 4.55
N PHE A 79 -19.52 -11.27 5.21
CA PHE A 79 -20.80 -11.49 4.56
C PHE A 79 -21.54 -10.15 4.50
N PRO A 80 -21.83 -9.59 3.31
CA PRO A 80 -22.73 -8.45 3.21
C PRO A 80 -24.08 -8.88 3.79
N GLY A 81 -24.52 -8.19 4.84
CA GLY A 81 -25.72 -8.57 5.57
C GLY A 81 -26.97 -8.57 4.69
N TYR A 82 -27.80 -9.61 4.83
CA TYR A 82 -29.19 -9.56 4.38
C TYR A 82 -29.94 -8.56 5.28
N SER A 83 -30.63 -7.59 4.68
CA SER A 83 -31.37 -6.59 5.46
C SER A 83 -32.57 -7.23 6.18
N ARG A 84 -32.36 -7.58 7.46
CA ARG A 84 -33.41 -7.57 8.47
C ARG A 84 -33.01 -6.56 9.54
N GLN A 85 -33.92 -5.66 9.90
CA GLN A 85 -33.67 -4.73 11.01
C GLN A 85 -33.43 -5.56 12.29
N PRO A 86 -32.29 -5.40 12.97
CA PRO A 86 -32.07 -6.02 14.27
C PRO A 86 -33.05 -5.46 15.30
N ALA A 87 -33.53 -6.33 16.19
CA ALA A 87 -34.12 -5.90 17.45
C ALA A 87 -33.02 -5.23 18.30
N ALA A 88 -33.39 -4.11 18.94
CA ALA A 88 -32.57 -3.20 19.74
C ALA A 88 -31.24 -3.78 20.27
N GLU A 89 -30.13 -3.17 19.85
CA GLU A 89 -28.81 -3.29 20.46
C GLU A 89 -28.94 -3.20 21.98
N GLN A 90 -28.14 -3.99 22.72
CA GLN A 90 -27.95 -3.81 24.16
C GLN A 90 -27.14 -2.53 24.43
N ALA A 91 -27.62 -1.39 23.94
CA ALA A 91 -27.16 -0.09 24.35
C ALA A 91 -27.50 0.08 25.82
N MET A 92 -26.47 0.31 26.63
CA MET A 92 -26.65 0.86 27.97
C MET A 92 -27.40 2.18 27.82
N GLY A 93 -28.57 2.28 28.48
CA GLY A 93 -29.36 3.52 28.48
C GLY A 93 -28.51 4.70 28.95
N GLU A 94 -28.83 5.90 28.46
CA GLU A 94 -28.15 7.13 28.84
C GLU A 94 -28.20 7.31 30.38
N GLY A 95 -27.05 7.19 31.04
CA GLY A 95 -26.91 7.24 32.49
C GLY A 95 -25.46 7.03 32.97
N SER A 96 -25.17 7.41 34.22
CA SER A 96 -23.88 7.59 34.90
C SER A 96 -23.00 6.33 35.14
N GLY A 97 -23.01 5.37 34.20
CA GLY A 97 -22.18 4.16 34.24
C GLY A 97 -20.74 4.38 33.71
N PRO A 98 -19.85 3.38 33.84
CA PRO A 98 -18.52 3.44 33.24
C PRO A 98 -18.62 3.59 31.72
N SER A 99 -17.68 4.31 31.11
CA SER A 99 -17.62 4.60 29.67
C SER A 99 -16.30 4.18 29.01
N GLY A 100 -15.37 3.59 29.76
CA GLY A 100 -14.02 3.24 29.34
C GLY A 100 -13.02 4.38 29.56
N LYS A 101 -13.39 5.42 30.32
CA LYS A 101 -12.57 6.62 30.51
C LYS A 101 -11.25 6.25 31.21
N GLY A 102 -10.13 6.73 30.66
CA GLY A 102 -8.80 6.47 31.20
C GLY A 102 -8.22 5.09 30.84
N VAL A 103 -8.97 4.26 30.12
CA VAL A 103 -8.52 2.97 29.59
C VAL A 103 -8.07 3.13 28.14
N VAL A 104 -7.08 2.33 27.74
CA VAL A 104 -6.63 2.23 26.34
C VAL A 104 -7.19 0.96 25.73
N ILE A 105 -7.79 1.09 24.56
CA ILE A 105 -8.14 -0.04 23.69
C ILE A 105 -7.13 -0.12 22.56
N GLY A 106 -6.35 -1.20 22.55
CA GLY A 106 -5.44 -1.54 21.46
C GLY A 106 -6.15 -2.37 20.40
N ILE A 107 -6.04 -2.03 19.13
CA ILE A 107 -6.68 -2.76 18.03
C ILE A 107 -5.64 -3.13 17.00
N ILE A 108 -5.47 -4.44 16.82
CA ILE A 108 -4.58 -5.03 15.82
C ILE A 108 -5.46 -5.53 14.68
N ASP A 109 -5.49 -4.79 13.57
CA ASP A 109 -6.44 -5.02 12.46
C ASP A 109 -5.98 -4.31 11.16
N TRP A 110 -6.86 -4.16 10.16
CA TRP A 110 -6.57 -3.51 8.87
C TRP A 110 -7.48 -2.32 8.60
N GLY A 111 -6.88 -1.19 8.27
CA GLY A 111 -7.60 0.01 7.85
C GLY A 111 -8.39 0.69 8.97
N PHE A 112 -7.86 1.79 9.46
CA PHE A 112 -8.48 2.65 10.47
C PHE A 112 -8.79 4.03 9.91
N ASP A 113 -10.06 4.38 9.81
CA ASP A 113 -10.49 5.71 9.39
C ASP A 113 -10.43 6.67 10.57
N PHE A 114 -9.27 7.30 10.76
CA PHE A 114 -9.05 8.24 11.86
C PHE A 114 -9.92 9.50 11.77
N ALA A 115 -10.44 9.84 10.58
CA ALA A 115 -11.31 10.99 10.36
C ALA A 115 -12.78 10.68 10.59
N HIS A 116 -13.15 9.40 10.68
CA HIS A 116 -14.50 8.98 10.95
C HIS A 116 -15.03 9.56 12.28
N PRO A 117 -16.23 10.18 12.32
CA PRO A 117 -16.78 10.80 13.54
C PRO A 117 -16.85 9.86 14.74
N SER A 118 -17.20 8.58 14.51
CA SER A 118 -17.21 7.56 15.57
C SER A 118 -15.86 7.33 16.24
N LEU A 119 -14.72 7.74 15.66
CA LEU A 119 -13.37 7.59 16.26
C LEU A 119 -12.83 8.90 16.85
N ARG A 120 -13.66 9.95 16.91
CA ARG A 120 -13.30 11.28 17.40
C ARG A 120 -14.03 11.62 18.70
N HIS A 121 -13.44 12.53 19.47
CA HIS A 121 -14.07 13.17 20.62
C HIS A 121 -15.21 14.10 20.14
N PRO A 122 -16.16 14.48 21.02
CA PRO A 122 -17.23 15.41 20.67
C PRO A 122 -16.75 16.79 20.18
N ASP A 123 -15.56 17.23 20.61
CA ASP A 123 -14.92 18.47 20.18
C ASP A 123 -14.25 18.37 18.79
N GLY A 124 -14.29 17.18 18.17
CA GLY A 124 -13.68 16.93 16.88
C GLY A 124 -12.22 16.48 16.93
N SER A 125 -11.55 16.48 18.09
CA SER A 125 -10.19 15.92 18.19
C SER A 125 -10.20 14.39 18.08
N THR A 126 -9.09 13.79 17.68
CA THR A 126 -8.94 12.34 17.56
C THR A 126 -8.92 11.65 18.92
N ARG A 127 -9.49 10.44 19.00
CA ARG A 127 -9.32 9.55 20.16
C ARG A 127 -8.14 8.60 20.00
N LEU A 128 -7.52 8.59 18.81
CA LEU A 128 -6.35 7.79 18.56
C LEU A 128 -5.14 8.44 19.24
N LEU A 129 -4.52 7.67 20.13
CA LEU A 129 -3.26 7.99 20.77
C LEU A 129 -2.09 7.76 19.81
N ALA A 130 -2.21 6.73 18.97
CA ALA A 130 -1.31 6.44 17.87
C ALA A 130 -1.99 5.52 16.83
N LEU A 131 -1.55 5.64 15.58
CA LEU A 131 -1.81 4.73 14.47
C LEU A 131 -0.47 4.26 13.91
N TRP A 132 -0.18 2.97 13.97
CA TRP A 132 0.99 2.38 13.33
C TRP A 132 0.60 1.66 12.04
N ASP A 133 0.99 2.21 10.90
CA ASP A 133 0.89 1.56 9.59
C ASP A 133 2.13 0.73 9.32
N GLN A 134 2.07 -0.57 9.63
CA GLN A 134 3.19 -1.48 9.42
C GLN A 134 3.59 -1.63 7.94
N SER A 135 2.73 -1.22 7.00
CA SER A 135 3.02 -1.28 5.55
C SER A 135 3.79 -0.06 5.07
N GLY A 136 3.81 1.01 5.88
CA GLY A 136 4.50 2.25 5.56
C GLY A 136 6.03 2.13 5.59
N PRO A 137 6.74 3.04 4.89
CA PRO A 137 8.19 3.14 4.99
C PRO A 137 8.55 3.73 6.37
N GLY A 138 9.31 3.00 7.19
CA GLY A 138 9.79 3.56 8.46
C GLY A 138 10.88 2.75 9.14
N ALA A 139 12.11 2.92 8.62
CA ALA A 139 13.31 2.29 9.14
C ALA A 139 13.70 2.74 10.58
N LEU A 140 13.11 3.84 11.08
CA LEU A 140 13.47 4.45 12.37
C LEU A 140 12.68 3.93 13.57
N LEU A 141 11.64 3.10 13.35
CA LEU A 141 10.98 2.42 14.47
C LEU A 141 11.87 1.29 14.99
N PRO A 142 11.77 0.91 16.29
CA PRO A 142 12.55 -0.19 16.87
C PRO A 142 12.38 -1.53 16.13
N TYR A 143 11.27 -1.68 15.41
CA TYR A 143 10.91 -2.86 14.63
C TYR A 143 11.58 -2.92 13.25
N GLY A 144 12.13 -1.80 12.77
CA GLY A 144 12.79 -1.65 11.48
C GLY A 144 11.86 -1.44 10.27
N TYR A 145 10.56 -1.23 10.48
CA TYR A 145 9.57 -0.97 9.43
C TYR A 145 8.32 -0.25 9.97
N GLY A 146 7.49 0.24 9.04
CA GLY A 146 6.18 0.83 9.32
C GLY A 146 6.22 2.33 9.64
N ALA A 147 5.15 3.04 9.34
CA ALA A 147 4.99 4.47 9.64
C ALA A 147 4.15 4.67 10.90
N LEU A 148 4.65 5.47 11.85
CA LEU A 148 3.93 5.84 13.06
C LEU A 148 3.28 7.22 12.86
N TYR A 149 2.00 7.32 13.17
CA TYR A 149 1.25 8.57 13.25
C TYR A 149 0.77 8.76 14.69
N ARG A 150 1.16 9.87 15.31
CA ARG A 150 0.85 10.21 16.70
C ARG A 150 -0.44 11.02 16.79
N LYS A 151 -0.97 11.14 18.01
CA LYS A 151 -2.20 11.89 18.28
C LYS A 151 -2.17 13.32 17.72
N ASP A 152 -1.09 14.05 17.98
CA ASP A 152 -0.85 15.42 17.52
C ASP A 152 -0.85 15.51 15.99
N GLU A 153 -0.09 14.65 15.30
CA GLU A 153 -0.08 14.60 13.83
C GLU A 153 -1.46 14.29 13.23
N ILE A 154 -2.22 13.40 13.89
CA ILE A 154 -3.59 13.08 13.48
C ILE A 154 -4.53 14.26 13.74
N ASP A 155 -4.44 14.92 14.90
CA ASP A 155 -5.24 16.08 15.23
C ASP A 155 -4.98 17.25 14.27
N ASP A 156 -3.71 17.50 13.94
CA ASP A 156 -3.30 18.51 12.97
C ASP A 156 -3.88 18.19 11.59
N ALA A 157 -3.77 16.93 11.14
CA ALA A 157 -4.36 16.49 9.88
C ALA A 157 -5.89 16.70 9.87
N LEU A 158 -6.59 16.45 10.98
CA LEU A 158 -8.04 16.65 11.11
C LEU A 158 -8.49 18.12 11.02
N GLN A 159 -7.58 19.09 11.20
CA GLN A 159 -7.86 20.51 10.98
C GLN A 159 -7.75 20.93 9.51
N THR A 160 -7.23 20.07 8.65
CA THR A 160 -7.06 20.35 7.22
C THR A 160 -8.32 19.98 6.43
N GLU A 161 -8.47 20.57 5.23
CA GLU A 161 -9.52 20.20 4.28
C GLU A 161 -9.38 18.73 3.82
N TRP A 162 -8.14 18.23 3.74
CA TRP A 162 -7.79 16.91 3.21
C TRP A 162 -7.03 16.05 4.23
N PRO A 163 -7.67 15.60 5.32
CA PRO A 163 -7.00 14.95 6.45
C PRO A 163 -6.18 13.71 6.04
N TYR A 164 -6.69 12.86 5.16
CA TYR A 164 -5.96 11.66 4.72
C TYR A 164 -4.70 11.99 3.92
N LEU A 165 -4.75 13.05 3.11
CA LEU A 165 -3.60 13.53 2.34
C LEU A 165 -2.58 14.18 3.27
N ALA A 166 -3.03 15.04 4.19
CA ALA A 166 -2.19 15.70 5.18
C ALA A 166 -1.43 14.69 6.05
N LEU A 167 -2.11 13.61 6.49
CA LEU A 167 -1.46 12.54 7.25
C LEU A 167 -0.62 11.59 6.36
N GLY A 168 -0.87 11.54 5.05
CA GLY A 168 -0.25 10.55 4.16
C GLY A 168 -0.74 9.11 4.41
N TYR A 169 -1.90 8.94 5.02
CA TYR A 169 -2.51 7.65 5.32
C TYR A 169 -3.99 7.63 4.92
N HIS A 170 -4.43 6.55 4.27
CA HIS A 170 -5.82 6.36 3.88
C HIS A 170 -6.34 4.99 4.32
N PRO A 171 -7.53 4.90 4.97
CA PRO A 171 -8.07 3.63 5.47
C PRO A 171 -8.36 2.61 4.38
N ALA A 172 -8.65 3.05 3.14
CA ALA A 172 -8.89 2.16 2.01
C ALA A 172 -7.71 1.25 1.63
N LYS A 173 -6.50 1.50 2.14
CA LYS A 173 -5.40 0.52 2.10
C LYS A 173 -5.86 -0.86 2.65
N GLY A 174 -6.73 -0.86 3.65
CA GLY A 174 -7.34 -2.04 4.26
C GLY A 174 -8.77 -2.34 3.79
N ASP A 175 -9.25 -1.72 2.71
CA ASP A 175 -10.61 -1.92 2.15
C ASP A 175 -10.59 -2.01 0.61
N PRO A 176 -9.96 -3.04 0.03
CA PRO A 176 -9.88 -3.19 -1.43
C PRO A 176 -11.25 -3.40 -2.11
N MET A 177 -12.28 -3.76 -1.33
CA MET A 177 -13.64 -3.99 -1.83
C MET A 177 -14.58 -2.78 -1.68
N GLY A 178 -14.13 -1.71 -1.02
CA GLY A 178 -14.92 -0.48 -0.80
C GLY A 178 -16.15 -0.66 0.11
N ILE A 179 -16.20 -1.72 0.93
CA ILE A 179 -17.33 -2.07 1.80
C ILE A 179 -17.21 -1.48 3.22
N GLY A 180 -16.10 -0.83 3.52
CA GLY A 180 -15.66 -0.40 4.84
C GLY A 180 -14.50 -1.26 5.34
N ALA A 181 -13.44 -0.61 5.80
CA ALA A 181 -12.27 -1.25 6.38
C ALA A 181 -12.64 -2.01 7.67
N HIS A 182 -12.10 -3.22 7.80
CA HIS A 182 -12.41 -4.14 8.89
C HIS A 182 -12.04 -3.54 10.26
N GLY A 183 -10.84 -2.94 10.38
CA GLY A 183 -10.35 -2.35 11.62
C GLY A 183 -11.17 -1.15 12.08
N THR A 184 -11.68 -0.35 11.15
CA THR A 184 -12.59 0.78 11.44
C THR A 184 -13.91 0.28 12.05
N HIS A 185 -14.46 -0.80 11.48
CA HIS A 185 -15.69 -1.41 11.97
C HIS A 185 -15.51 -2.01 13.37
N VAL A 186 -14.44 -2.78 13.57
CA VAL A 186 -14.03 -3.38 14.85
C VAL A 186 -13.82 -2.31 15.93
N ALA A 187 -13.10 -1.24 15.61
CA ALA A 187 -12.86 -0.12 16.52
C ALA A 187 -14.14 0.58 16.95
N SER A 188 -15.07 0.75 16.02
CA SER A 188 -16.37 1.35 16.31
C SER A 188 -17.23 0.46 17.20
N ILE A 189 -17.18 -0.87 17.10
CA ILE A 189 -17.91 -1.75 18.01
C ILE A 189 -17.36 -1.65 19.43
N ALA A 190 -16.03 -1.74 19.57
CA ALA A 190 -15.39 -1.69 20.88
C ALA A 190 -15.59 -0.34 21.56
N ALA A 191 -15.44 0.76 20.80
CA ALA A 191 -15.24 2.07 21.37
C ALA A 191 -15.90 3.23 20.61
N GLY A 192 -16.76 3.03 19.60
CA GLY A 192 -17.39 4.12 18.85
C GLY A 192 -18.02 5.21 19.73
N SER A 193 -17.74 6.48 19.44
CA SER A 193 -18.21 7.64 20.21
C SER A 193 -19.72 7.91 20.02
N ASN A 194 -20.25 8.85 20.78
CA ASN A 194 -21.68 9.22 20.75
C ASN A 194 -22.06 10.15 19.57
N THR A 195 -21.13 10.46 18.66
CA THR A 195 -21.37 11.46 17.59
C THR A 195 -22.18 10.91 16.41
N GLY A 196 -22.65 9.65 16.48
CA GLY A 196 -23.59 9.14 15.48
C GLY A 196 -24.36 7.89 15.92
N SER A 197 -25.08 7.29 14.97
CA SER A 197 -26.19 6.36 15.22
C SER A 197 -25.82 4.93 15.67
N ALA A 198 -24.54 4.61 15.86
CA ALA A 198 -24.07 3.31 16.34
C ALA A 198 -22.92 3.51 17.35
N ARG A 199 -23.29 3.52 18.64
CA ARG A 199 -22.39 3.77 19.77
C ARG A 199 -21.66 2.48 20.14
N GLY A 200 -20.35 2.55 20.36
CA GLY A 200 -19.56 1.41 20.84
C GLY A 200 -19.74 1.17 22.33
N ILE A 201 -19.18 0.07 22.82
CA ILE A 201 -19.34 -0.33 24.23
C ILE A 201 -18.58 0.59 25.20
N ALA A 202 -17.35 1.00 24.84
CA ALA A 202 -16.48 1.87 25.64
C ALA A 202 -16.19 3.21 24.93
N PRO A 203 -17.18 4.12 24.84
CA PRO A 203 -17.13 5.33 24.00
C PRO A 203 -16.14 6.41 24.49
N GLU A 204 -15.56 6.32 25.68
CA GLU A 204 -14.56 7.27 26.20
C GLU A 204 -13.15 6.68 26.33
N ALA A 205 -12.94 5.44 25.86
CA ALA A 205 -11.60 4.84 25.81
C ALA A 205 -10.71 5.52 24.76
N GLY A 206 -9.41 5.64 25.06
CA GLY A 206 -8.40 6.04 24.09
C GLY A 206 -8.03 4.87 23.18
N LEU A 207 -7.68 5.14 21.92
CA LEU A 207 -7.42 4.11 20.91
C LEU A 207 -5.94 4.04 20.53
N VAL A 208 -5.38 2.84 20.43
CA VAL A 208 -4.10 2.60 19.74
C VAL A 208 -4.38 1.62 18.61
N CYS A 209 -4.20 2.06 17.38
CA CYS A 209 -4.53 1.27 16.20
C CYS A 209 -3.25 0.79 15.51
N VAL A 210 -3.17 -0.49 15.15
CA VAL A 210 -2.06 -1.04 14.37
C VAL A 210 -2.62 -1.63 13.09
N HIS A 211 -2.31 -0.99 11.96
CA HIS A 211 -2.61 -1.47 10.62
C HIS A 211 -1.54 -2.51 10.25
N LEU A 212 -1.92 -3.79 10.20
CA LEU A 212 -1.01 -4.90 9.90
C LEU A 212 -0.57 -4.91 8.43
N ALA A 213 0.71 -5.20 8.17
CA ALA A 213 1.28 -5.33 6.82
C ALA A 213 1.36 -6.79 6.35
N ALA A 214 1.17 -7.05 5.06
CA ALA A 214 1.50 -8.34 4.45
C ALA A 214 2.87 -8.28 3.75
N ARG A 215 3.71 -9.32 3.91
CA ARG A 215 5.00 -9.43 3.21
C ARG A 215 4.88 -10.43 2.05
N ASP A 216 5.62 -10.16 0.96
CA ASP A 216 5.74 -11.00 -0.24
C ASP A 216 6.40 -12.36 0.09
N THR A 217 5.62 -13.34 0.52
CA THR A 217 5.98 -14.76 0.38
C THR A 217 5.05 -15.38 -0.65
N GLU A 218 5.61 -15.86 -1.75
CA GLU A 218 4.88 -16.52 -2.84
C GLU A 218 3.99 -17.67 -2.31
N GLY A 219 2.68 -17.42 -2.18
CA GLY A 219 1.67 -18.41 -1.84
C GLY A 219 0.55 -17.89 -0.92
N ALA A 220 -0.60 -17.56 -1.52
CA ALA A 220 -1.92 -17.25 -0.90
C ALA A 220 -2.06 -15.93 -0.08
N ALA A 221 -3.22 -15.27 -0.22
CA ALA A 221 -3.46 -13.83 -0.05
C ALA A 221 -3.22 -13.18 1.35
N ASN A 222 -2.61 -11.98 1.31
CA ASN A 222 -2.06 -10.95 2.24
C ASN A 222 -2.85 -10.38 3.46
N LEU A 223 -2.42 -10.65 4.71
CA LEU A 223 -3.10 -10.38 6.01
C LEU A 223 -2.14 -10.47 7.26
N GLY A 224 -0.89 -10.03 7.18
CA GLY A 224 0.00 -10.02 8.37
C GLY A 224 0.67 -11.36 8.70
N ASP A 225 1.76 -11.29 9.48
CA ASP A 225 2.46 -12.48 9.97
C ASP A 225 2.62 -12.50 11.50
N SER A 226 3.00 -13.66 12.03
CA SER A 226 3.15 -13.92 13.47
C SER A 226 4.15 -13.01 14.18
N VAL A 227 5.19 -12.51 13.48
CA VAL A 227 6.14 -11.54 14.02
C VAL A 227 5.48 -10.17 14.14
N ARG A 228 4.76 -9.75 13.10
CA ARG A 228 4.03 -8.47 13.07
C ARG A 228 3.02 -8.31 14.19
N ILE A 229 2.33 -9.39 14.56
CA ILE A 229 1.40 -9.38 15.70
C ILE A 229 2.12 -9.17 17.03
N LEU A 230 3.21 -9.89 17.26
CA LEU A 230 3.96 -9.77 18.50
C LEU A 230 4.57 -8.37 18.62
N GLU A 231 5.14 -7.85 17.54
CA GLU A 231 5.65 -6.48 17.51
C GLU A 231 4.51 -5.44 17.66
N ALA A 232 3.28 -5.73 17.20
CA ALA A 232 2.10 -4.91 17.49
C ALA A 232 1.69 -4.91 18.97
N LEU A 233 1.75 -6.05 19.65
CA LEU A 233 1.52 -6.13 21.10
C LEU A 233 2.56 -5.33 21.88
N ASP A 234 3.83 -5.44 21.47
CA ASP A 234 4.94 -4.67 22.02
C ASP A 234 4.70 -3.17 21.83
N PHE A 235 4.32 -2.74 20.63
CA PHE A 235 4.00 -1.35 20.33
C PHE A 235 2.84 -0.82 21.19
N ILE A 236 1.73 -1.55 21.26
CA ILE A 236 0.56 -1.15 22.06
C ILE A 236 0.93 -1.05 23.54
N ARG A 237 1.76 -1.95 24.07
CA ARG A 237 2.26 -1.90 25.47
C ARG A 237 2.92 -0.56 25.79
N HIS A 238 3.77 -0.09 24.87
CA HIS A 238 4.47 1.19 25.00
C HIS A 238 3.51 2.38 24.88
N MET A 239 2.62 2.38 23.88
CA MET A 239 1.65 3.47 23.67
C MET A 239 0.60 3.58 24.78
N ALA A 240 0.30 2.49 25.46
CA ALA A 240 -0.57 2.51 26.63
C ALA A 240 0.03 3.32 27.80
N ALA A 241 1.36 3.52 27.85
CA ALA A 241 2.05 4.33 28.86
C ALA A 241 1.61 3.99 30.30
N GLY A 242 1.54 2.68 30.60
CA GLY A 242 1.09 2.17 31.89
C GLY A 242 -0.42 2.17 32.13
N ARG A 243 -1.27 2.82 31.32
CA ARG A 243 -2.74 2.81 31.49
C ARG A 243 -3.34 1.39 31.38
N PRO A 244 -4.52 1.14 31.99
CA PRO A 244 -5.21 -0.13 31.82
C PRO A 244 -5.46 -0.40 30.34
N LEU A 245 -5.33 -1.65 29.92
CA LEU A 245 -5.21 -2.00 28.51
C LEU A 245 -6.13 -3.17 28.14
N ALA A 246 -7.07 -2.94 27.22
CA ALA A 246 -7.85 -3.99 26.58
C ALA A 246 -7.43 -4.10 25.11
N ILE A 247 -6.96 -5.26 24.68
CA ILE A 247 -6.48 -5.47 23.30
C ILE A 247 -7.49 -6.34 22.55
N ASN A 248 -7.94 -5.87 21.38
CA ASN A 248 -8.73 -6.65 20.43
C ASN A 248 -7.84 -7.22 19.32
N MET A 249 -7.98 -8.52 19.05
CA MET A 249 -7.33 -9.20 17.93
C MET A 249 -8.35 -10.04 17.16
N SER A 250 -8.72 -9.57 15.97
CA SER A 250 -9.70 -10.24 15.10
C SER A 250 -9.02 -10.99 13.93
N VAL A 251 -8.02 -11.81 14.28
CA VAL A 251 -7.07 -12.46 13.35
C VAL A 251 -6.82 -13.92 13.73
N GLY A 252 -6.56 -14.80 12.75
CA GLY A 252 -6.30 -16.23 12.97
C GLY A 252 -5.92 -17.05 11.73
N ARG A 253 -5.68 -18.34 11.90
CA ARG A 253 -5.33 -19.36 10.89
C ARG A 253 -5.86 -20.74 11.31
N HIS A 254 -5.91 -21.69 10.38
CA HIS A 254 -6.27 -23.08 10.71
C HIS A 254 -5.07 -23.90 11.18
N GLY A 255 -3.88 -23.71 10.59
CA GLY A 255 -2.71 -24.52 10.90
C GLY A 255 -2.12 -24.22 12.28
N GLY A 256 -1.68 -25.28 12.97
CA GLY A 256 -1.15 -25.23 14.32
C GLY A 256 -1.62 -26.40 15.20
N PRO A 257 -1.17 -26.46 16.46
CA PRO A 257 -1.46 -27.56 17.37
C PRO A 257 -2.77 -27.41 18.18
N HIS A 258 -3.40 -26.22 18.15
CA HIS A 258 -4.70 -25.93 18.79
C HIS A 258 -4.77 -26.23 20.30
N ASP A 259 -3.63 -26.19 20.98
CA ASP A 259 -3.49 -26.49 22.42
C ASP A 259 -2.85 -25.32 23.20
N GLY A 260 -2.77 -24.14 22.58
CA GLY A 260 -2.19 -22.94 23.20
C GLY A 260 -0.66 -22.91 23.23
N CYS A 261 0.01 -23.83 22.54
CA CYS A 261 1.46 -23.95 22.56
C CYS A 261 2.14 -23.36 21.31
N THR A 262 1.45 -22.61 20.45
CA THR A 262 2.17 -21.79 19.46
C THR A 262 3.02 -20.72 20.15
N LEU A 263 4.08 -20.25 19.49
CA LEU A 263 4.92 -19.22 20.10
C LEU A 263 4.17 -17.89 20.28
N VAL A 264 3.18 -17.61 19.43
CA VAL A 264 2.34 -16.42 19.58
C VAL A 264 1.40 -16.55 20.77
N GLU A 265 0.74 -17.70 20.96
CA GLU A 265 -0.09 -17.96 22.15
C GLU A 265 0.72 -17.91 23.44
N GLN A 266 1.91 -18.52 23.46
CA GLN A 266 2.82 -18.43 24.61
C GLN A 266 3.24 -16.98 24.89
N ALA A 267 3.60 -16.20 23.87
CA ALA A 267 3.96 -14.80 24.04
C ALA A 267 2.80 -13.95 24.57
N MET A 268 1.56 -14.19 24.13
CA MET A 268 0.37 -13.53 24.69
C MET A 268 0.13 -13.92 26.15
N ASP A 269 0.31 -15.19 26.50
CA ASP A 269 0.20 -15.65 27.89
C ASP A 269 1.25 -14.94 28.77
N TYR A 270 2.53 -14.89 28.34
CA TYR A 270 3.59 -14.14 29.03
C TYR A 270 3.33 -12.63 29.09
N PHE A 271 2.74 -12.05 28.04
CA PHE A 271 2.37 -10.64 28.01
C PHE A 271 1.34 -10.30 29.10
N LEU A 272 0.32 -11.14 29.26
CA LEU A 272 -0.71 -10.97 30.27
C LEU A 272 -0.19 -11.20 31.69
N GLU A 273 0.71 -12.17 31.86
CA GLU A 273 1.34 -12.46 33.15
C GLU A 273 2.29 -11.35 33.61
N SER A 274 3.01 -10.72 32.68
CA SER A 274 3.97 -9.65 32.97
C SER A 274 3.33 -8.26 33.14
N ARG A 275 2.06 -8.09 32.74
CA ARG A 275 1.39 -6.80 32.76
C ARG A 275 0.00 -6.89 33.42
N PRO A 276 -0.14 -6.51 34.70
CA PRO A 276 -1.47 -6.37 35.30
C PRO A 276 -2.28 -5.26 34.60
N ASP A 277 -3.57 -5.16 34.92
CA ASP A 277 -4.52 -4.23 34.29
C ASP A 277 -4.67 -4.45 32.77
N THR A 278 -4.38 -5.65 32.28
CA THR A 278 -4.34 -5.96 30.86
C THR A 278 -5.16 -7.20 30.51
N VAL A 279 -5.86 -7.15 29.38
CA VAL A 279 -6.57 -8.29 28.80
C VAL A 279 -6.42 -8.32 27.28
N ILE A 280 -6.38 -9.52 26.71
CA ILE A 280 -6.41 -9.74 25.27
C ILE A 280 -7.69 -10.51 24.94
N CYS A 281 -8.49 -9.95 24.03
CA CYS A 281 -9.72 -10.52 23.51
C CYS A 281 -9.53 -10.91 22.04
N GLN A 282 -9.91 -12.15 21.69
CA GLN A 282 -9.73 -12.72 20.35
C GLN A 282 -11.04 -13.26 19.77
N SER A 283 -11.15 -13.24 18.44
CA SER A 283 -12.19 -13.96 17.71
C SER A 283 -11.90 -15.46 17.67
N THR A 284 -12.91 -16.32 17.82
CA THR A 284 -12.75 -17.79 17.79
C THR A 284 -12.44 -18.37 16.40
N GLY A 285 -12.74 -17.64 15.31
CA GLY A 285 -12.65 -18.17 13.94
C GLY A 285 -14.01 -18.47 13.33
N ASN A 286 -14.11 -18.39 12.00
CA ASN A 286 -15.34 -18.63 11.23
C ASN A 286 -15.27 -19.97 10.47
N TYR A 287 -14.79 -21.03 11.13
CA TYR A 287 -14.31 -22.24 10.46
C TYR A 287 -15.22 -23.45 10.61
N PHE A 288 -16.32 -23.34 11.37
CA PHE A 288 -17.20 -24.47 11.67
C PHE A 288 -17.74 -25.19 10.42
N GLN A 289 -18.01 -24.43 9.35
CA GLN A 289 -18.53 -24.97 8.09
C GLN A 289 -17.48 -25.13 6.99
N SER A 290 -16.21 -24.84 7.28
CA SER A 290 -15.13 -24.89 6.29
C SER A 290 -14.77 -26.30 5.84
N LYS A 291 -15.19 -27.31 6.61
CA LYS A 291 -14.76 -28.71 6.47
C LYS A 291 -13.23 -28.89 6.47
N ALA A 292 -12.54 -28.08 7.27
CA ALA A 292 -11.08 -28.04 7.33
C ALA A 292 -10.47 -28.73 8.57
N HIS A 293 -11.24 -29.52 9.32
CA HIS A 293 -10.73 -30.35 10.43
C HIS A 293 -11.20 -31.81 10.29
N HIS A 294 -10.32 -32.72 10.69
CA HIS A 294 -10.58 -34.15 10.85
C HIS A 294 -9.86 -34.65 12.11
N SER A 295 -10.46 -35.59 12.83
CA SER A 295 -9.80 -36.29 13.93
C SER A 295 -10.06 -37.80 13.87
N GLY A 296 -9.17 -38.59 14.45
CA GLY A 296 -9.28 -40.05 14.44
C GLY A 296 -8.29 -40.72 15.38
N SER A 297 -8.22 -42.05 15.31
CA SER A 297 -7.25 -42.86 16.06
C SER A 297 -6.65 -43.97 15.20
N VAL A 298 -5.34 -44.16 15.28
CA VAL A 298 -4.62 -45.25 14.61
C VAL A 298 -4.33 -46.36 15.64
N PRO A 299 -4.69 -47.63 15.39
CA PRO A 299 -4.33 -48.73 16.29
C PRO A 299 -2.88 -49.21 16.09
N GLN A 300 -2.30 -49.83 17.12
CA GLN A 300 -0.99 -50.51 17.02
C GLN A 300 -1.01 -51.55 15.89
N GLY A 301 -0.08 -51.46 14.95
CA GLY A 301 0.05 -52.39 13.82
C GLY A 301 -1.05 -52.27 12.76
N GLY A 302 -2.01 -51.35 12.89
CA GLY A 302 -3.05 -51.10 11.89
C GLY A 302 -2.92 -49.73 11.24
N ALA A 303 -3.96 -49.32 10.52
CA ALA A 303 -3.97 -48.04 9.80
C ALA A 303 -5.32 -47.32 9.92
N ALA A 304 -5.28 -46.00 9.82
CA ALA A 304 -6.45 -45.14 9.61
C ALA A 304 -6.25 -44.33 8.33
N ALA A 305 -7.33 -44.08 7.58
CA ALA A 305 -7.26 -43.30 6.35
C ALA A 305 -8.37 -42.24 6.31
N PHE A 306 -8.05 -41.09 5.72
CA PHE A 306 -9.00 -40.02 5.44
C PHE A 306 -8.67 -39.35 4.12
N SER A 307 -9.66 -38.71 3.50
CA SER A 307 -9.50 -38.05 2.20
C SER A 307 -9.85 -36.57 2.27
N PHE A 308 -9.09 -35.77 1.53
CA PHE A 308 -9.37 -34.37 1.28
C PHE A 308 -9.34 -34.09 -0.22
N ARG A 309 -9.99 -32.99 -0.62
CA ARG A 309 -10.08 -32.57 -2.01
C ARG A 309 -9.45 -31.21 -2.22
N VAL A 310 -8.57 -31.15 -3.22
CA VAL A 310 -8.08 -29.91 -3.83
C VAL A 310 -9.00 -29.57 -5.01
N ASP A 311 -9.57 -28.37 -5.00
CA ASP A 311 -10.52 -27.95 -6.03
C ASP A 311 -9.81 -27.64 -7.36
N ALA A 312 -10.47 -27.87 -8.49
CA ALA A 312 -9.86 -27.60 -9.80
C ALA A 312 -9.72 -26.11 -10.11
N ALA A 313 -10.51 -25.26 -9.44
CA ALA A 313 -10.38 -23.82 -9.52
C ALA A 313 -9.25 -23.27 -8.61
N ASP A 314 -8.70 -24.11 -7.72
CA ASP A 314 -7.63 -23.71 -6.82
C ASP A 314 -6.30 -23.65 -7.58
N THR A 315 -5.72 -22.45 -7.58
CA THR A 315 -4.41 -22.17 -8.20
C THR A 315 -3.36 -21.80 -7.16
N THR A 316 -3.67 -22.04 -5.87
CA THR A 316 -2.84 -21.69 -4.73
C THR A 316 -2.20 -22.94 -4.10
N PRO A 317 -1.10 -22.79 -3.34
CA PRO A 317 -0.55 -23.90 -2.56
C PRO A 317 -1.51 -24.34 -1.45
N ASN A 318 -1.49 -25.63 -1.15
CA ASN A 318 -2.31 -26.24 -0.11
C ASN A 318 -1.43 -26.79 1.01
N GLU A 319 -1.78 -26.49 2.26
CA GLU A 319 -1.08 -26.98 3.46
C GLU A 319 -2.04 -27.84 4.29
N LEU A 320 -1.60 -29.04 4.66
CA LEU A 320 -2.32 -29.94 5.59
C LEU A 320 -1.37 -30.33 6.73
N GLU A 321 -1.80 -30.11 7.96
CA GLU A 321 -1.05 -30.52 9.15
C GLU A 321 -1.74 -31.68 9.87
N VAL A 322 -0.96 -32.66 10.34
CA VAL A 322 -1.41 -33.75 11.22
C VAL A 322 -0.61 -33.73 12.51
N TRP A 323 -1.30 -33.70 13.65
CA TRP A 323 -0.72 -33.64 14.99
C TRP A 323 -1.11 -34.87 15.79
N TYR A 324 -0.11 -35.53 16.39
CA TYR A 324 -0.31 -36.77 17.16
C TYR A 324 0.71 -36.91 18.31
N PRO A 325 0.43 -37.73 19.35
CA PRO A 325 1.29 -37.87 20.53
C PRO A 325 2.75 -38.18 20.22
N GLY A 326 3.66 -37.56 20.99
CA GLY A 326 5.11 -37.71 20.81
C GLY A 326 5.64 -39.12 21.10
N ALA A 327 4.92 -39.89 21.92
CA ALA A 327 5.24 -41.29 22.23
C ALA A 327 4.90 -42.25 21.09
N ASP A 328 4.04 -41.84 20.15
CA ASP A 328 3.63 -42.66 19.02
C ASP A 328 4.63 -42.54 17.85
N ARG A 329 4.69 -43.55 17.00
CA ARG A 329 5.40 -43.57 15.72
C ARG A 329 4.41 -44.03 14.67
N LEU A 330 4.05 -43.10 13.80
CA LEU A 330 3.18 -43.33 12.66
C LEU A 330 4.01 -43.14 11.38
N GLU A 331 3.68 -43.89 10.34
CA GLU A 331 4.06 -43.60 8.95
C GLU A 331 2.86 -42.94 8.25
N MET A 332 3.13 -42.10 7.27
CA MET A 332 2.10 -41.51 6.41
C MET A 332 2.32 -41.94 4.96
N GLU A 333 1.30 -42.52 4.36
CA GLU A 333 1.21 -42.73 2.93
C GLU A 333 0.22 -41.71 2.35
N LEU A 334 0.69 -40.87 1.42
CA LEU A 334 -0.14 -39.94 0.65
C LEU A 334 -0.46 -40.57 -0.71
N ILE A 335 -1.73 -40.66 -1.07
CA ILE A 335 -2.18 -41.31 -2.30
C ILE A 335 -3.01 -40.32 -3.11
N ASN A 336 -2.64 -40.09 -4.37
CA ASN A 336 -3.50 -39.41 -5.32
C ASN A 336 -4.56 -40.40 -5.82
N ARG A 337 -5.83 -40.22 -5.44
CA ARG A 337 -6.89 -41.18 -5.79
C ARG A 337 -7.30 -41.12 -7.26
N ASN A 338 -6.92 -40.06 -7.97
CA ASN A 338 -7.19 -39.89 -9.39
C ASN A 338 -6.19 -40.64 -10.27
N THR A 339 -4.91 -40.68 -9.89
CA THR A 339 -3.83 -41.31 -10.67
C THR A 339 -3.36 -42.65 -10.10
N GLY A 340 -3.53 -42.87 -8.80
CA GLY A 340 -3.00 -44.01 -8.06
C GLY A 340 -1.56 -43.83 -7.57
N ASP A 341 -0.94 -42.66 -7.81
CA ASP A 341 0.41 -42.35 -7.30
C ASP A 341 0.42 -42.36 -5.77
N SER A 342 1.45 -42.96 -5.17
CA SER A 342 1.58 -43.10 -3.71
C SER A 342 2.97 -42.68 -3.22
N PHE A 343 3.00 -42.01 -2.06
CA PHE A 343 4.20 -41.44 -1.45
C PHE A 343 4.25 -41.77 0.05
N LEU A 344 5.22 -42.60 0.45
CA LEU A 344 5.43 -42.99 1.85
C LEU A 344 6.40 -42.03 2.55
N SER A 345 6.05 -41.60 3.76
CA SER A 345 6.86 -40.77 4.64
C SER A 345 6.93 -41.39 6.03
N GLU A 346 8.16 -41.62 6.50
CA GLU A 346 8.43 -42.15 7.83
C GLU A 346 8.66 -41.02 8.84
N ALA A 347 8.39 -41.31 10.12
CA ALA A 347 8.66 -40.38 11.21
C ALA A 347 10.12 -39.90 11.22
N GLY A 348 10.32 -38.59 11.17
CA GLY A 348 11.63 -37.93 11.13
C GLY A 348 12.16 -37.62 9.73
N ARG A 349 11.42 -37.98 8.66
CA ARG A 349 11.83 -37.77 7.27
C ARG A 349 11.25 -36.49 6.66
N LEU A 350 11.97 -36.00 5.64
CA LEU A 350 11.47 -35.09 4.63
C LEU A 350 11.31 -35.89 3.34
N THR A 351 10.10 -35.93 2.78
CA THR A 351 9.78 -36.67 1.56
C THR A 351 9.31 -35.72 0.48
N SER A 352 9.91 -35.76 -0.71
CA SER A 352 9.40 -35.06 -1.89
C SER A 352 8.21 -35.82 -2.49
N VAL A 353 7.17 -35.08 -2.90
CA VAL A 353 6.04 -35.61 -3.66
C VAL A 353 6.30 -35.29 -5.12
N GLU A 354 6.53 -36.32 -5.94
CA GLU A 354 6.97 -36.18 -7.33
C GLU A 354 6.04 -36.92 -8.29
N ILE A 355 5.51 -36.21 -9.29
CA ILE A 355 4.71 -36.80 -10.37
C ILE A 355 5.37 -36.42 -11.69
N GLY A 356 5.64 -37.40 -12.55
CA GLY A 356 6.27 -37.17 -13.85
C GLY A 356 7.65 -36.51 -13.79
N GLY A 357 8.40 -36.71 -12.70
CA GLY A 357 9.72 -36.11 -12.47
C GLY A 357 9.70 -34.65 -12.02
N GLN A 358 8.53 -34.08 -11.73
CA GLN A 358 8.40 -32.76 -11.13
C GLN A 358 8.02 -32.85 -9.66
N VAL A 359 8.68 -32.05 -8.81
CA VAL A 359 8.27 -31.90 -7.41
C VAL A 359 6.99 -31.06 -7.37
N ILE A 360 5.91 -31.68 -6.90
CA ILE A 360 4.60 -31.05 -6.74
C ILE A 360 4.26 -30.76 -5.28
N GLY A 361 5.10 -31.21 -4.35
CA GLY A 361 4.86 -31.01 -2.93
C GLY A 361 5.95 -31.63 -2.06
N ARG A 362 5.83 -31.44 -0.74
CA ARG A 362 6.73 -32.01 0.27
C ARG A 362 5.99 -32.39 1.55
N ILE A 363 6.41 -33.49 2.16
CA ILE A 363 5.94 -33.97 3.45
C ILE A 363 7.05 -33.79 4.48
N TYR A 364 6.81 -32.96 5.50
CA TYR A 364 7.68 -32.75 6.65
C TYR A 364 7.17 -33.57 7.83
N HIS A 365 7.70 -34.76 8.05
CA HIS A 365 7.28 -35.63 9.15
C HIS A 365 8.19 -35.44 10.36
N ARG A 366 7.90 -34.44 11.19
CA ARG A 366 8.71 -34.09 12.35
C ARG A 366 8.32 -34.89 13.58
N THR A 367 9.33 -35.33 14.32
CA THR A 367 9.15 -35.89 15.66
C THR A 367 9.49 -34.86 16.74
N ASN A 368 8.81 -34.98 17.90
CA ASN A 368 9.06 -34.19 19.11
C ASN A 368 9.15 -32.67 18.85
N GLU A 369 8.06 -32.08 18.39
CA GLU A 369 7.92 -30.64 18.22
C GLU A 369 8.19 -29.93 19.57
N PRO A 370 9.18 -29.03 19.65
CA PRO A 370 9.71 -28.56 20.93
C PRO A 370 8.73 -27.77 21.80
N ASN A 371 7.64 -27.24 21.24
CA ASN A 371 6.66 -26.46 21.99
C ASN A 371 5.54 -27.31 22.56
N THR A 372 5.18 -28.41 21.89
CA THR A 372 4.04 -29.25 22.27
C THR A 372 4.45 -30.62 22.81
N GLY A 373 5.66 -31.09 22.47
CA GLY A 373 6.10 -32.48 22.66
C GLY A 373 5.41 -33.48 21.72
N LYS A 374 4.51 -33.02 20.84
CA LYS A 374 3.80 -33.86 19.87
C LYS A 374 4.65 -34.10 18.63
N ASN A 375 4.32 -35.13 17.87
CA ASN A 375 4.80 -35.27 16.51
C ASN A 375 3.89 -34.48 15.56
N HIS A 376 4.45 -34.06 14.43
CA HIS A 376 3.79 -33.17 13.49
C HIS A 376 4.16 -33.56 12.06
N ILE A 377 3.15 -33.84 11.23
CA ILE A 377 3.31 -34.00 9.78
C ILE A 377 2.77 -32.73 9.13
N ASN A 378 3.57 -32.09 8.28
CA ASN A 378 3.11 -30.96 7.47
C ASN A 378 3.29 -31.29 6.00
N LEU A 379 2.19 -31.41 5.27
CA LEU A 379 2.12 -31.64 3.84
C LEU A 379 1.90 -30.31 3.13
N PHE A 380 2.84 -29.92 2.27
CA PHE A 380 2.66 -28.85 1.29
C PHE A 380 2.44 -29.46 -0.10
N LEU A 381 1.34 -29.09 -0.74
CA LEU A 381 1.13 -29.27 -2.17
C LEU A 381 1.28 -27.91 -2.85
N TYR A 382 2.19 -27.80 -3.81
CA TYR A 382 2.49 -26.57 -4.53
C TYR A 382 1.46 -26.32 -5.64
N THR A 383 1.51 -25.15 -6.29
CA THR A 383 0.54 -24.74 -7.33
C THR A 383 0.53 -25.64 -8.57
N ASN A 384 1.57 -26.43 -8.79
CA ASN A 384 1.65 -27.44 -9.85
C ASN A 384 1.12 -28.82 -9.43
N ALA A 385 0.66 -29.01 -8.19
CA ALA A 385 0.01 -30.24 -7.77
C ALA A 385 -1.35 -30.42 -8.47
N PRO A 386 -1.69 -31.63 -8.93
CA PRO A 386 -2.97 -31.87 -9.57
C PRO A 386 -4.13 -31.70 -8.56
N SER A 387 -5.19 -31.06 -9.02
CA SER A 387 -6.47 -31.03 -8.31
C SER A 387 -7.09 -32.43 -8.26
N GLY A 388 -8.02 -32.64 -7.32
CA GLY A 388 -8.67 -33.93 -7.13
C GLY A 388 -8.66 -34.42 -5.68
N SER A 389 -8.95 -35.71 -5.52
CA SER A 389 -9.06 -36.36 -4.21
C SER A 389 -7.72 -36.98 -3.84
N TRP A 390 -7.25 -36.62 -2.64
CA TRP A 390 -6.02 -37.11 -2.03
C TRP A 390 -6.39 -37.87 -0.76
N GLU A 391 -5.84 -39.08 -0.59
CA GLU A 391 -5.99 -39.90 0.61
C GLU A 391 -4.71 -39.83 1.44
N VAL A 392 -4.87 -39.60 2.74
CA VAL A 392 -3.81 -39.74 3.73
C VAL A 392 -4.10 -41.01 4.52
N ARG A 393 -3.14 -41.95 4.52
CA ARG A 393 -3.19 -43.17 5.31
C ARG A 393 -2.09 -43.15 6.37
N LEU A 394 -2.48 -43.18 7.63
CA LEU A 394 -1.59 -43.21 8.79
C LEU A 394 -1.46 -44.65 9.29
N ILE A 395 -0.23 -45.14 9.41
CA ILE A 395 0.08 -46.54 9.76
C ILE A 395 0.79 -46.59 11.11
N GLY A 396 0.24 -47.35 12.06
CA GLY A 396 0.71 -47.41 13.45
C GLY A 396 1.88 -48.35 13.65
N GLN A 397 3.11 -47.82 13.66
CA GLN A 397 4.32 -48.60 13.95
C GLN A 397 4.50 -48.81 15.47
N GLN A 398 4.31 -47.74 16.24
CA GLN A 398 4.29 -47.77 17.70
C GLN A 398 3.19 -46.84 18.19
N VAL A 399 2.23 -47.34 18.96
CA VAL A 399 1.03 -46.60 19.35
C VAL A 399 0.80 -46.78 20.84
N SER A 400 0.85 -45.68 21.57
CA SER A 400 0.49 -45.57 22.98
C SER A 400 -0.91 -45.00 23.19
N ASP A 401 -1.30 -43.99 22.39
CA ASP A 401 -2.62 -43.34 22.44
C ASP A 401 -3.32 -43.45 21.07
N GLY A 402 -2.61 -43.14 19.99
CA GLY A 402 -3.08 -43.31 18.62
C GLY A 402 -3.99 -42.21 18.11
N ARG A 403 -4.54 -41.35 18.99
CA ARG A 403 -5.34 -40.19 18.58
C ARG A 403 -4.53 -39.20 17.74
N TYR A 404 -5.15 -38.64 16.72
CA TYR A 404 -4.58 -37.57 15.91
C TYR A 404 -5.64 -36.55 15.51
N HIS A 405 -5.17 -35.36 15.18
CA HIS A 405 -5.98 -34.33 14.54
C HIS A 405 -5.30 -33.87 13.26
N ALA A 406 -6.09 -33.52 12.26
CA ALA A 406 -5.64 -32.98 11.00
C ALA A 406 -6.40 -31.69 10.67
N TRP A 407 -5.67 -30.66 10.22
CA TRP A 407 -6.26 -29.40 9.75
C TRP A 407 -5.72 -29.06 8.36
N ILE A 408 -6.61 -28.54 7.52
CA ILE A 408 -6.24 -27.94 6.24
C ILE A 408 -6.09 -26.45 6.48
N GLU A 409 -4.93 -25.89 6.13
CA GLU A 409 -4.71 -24.45 6.22
C GLU A 409 -5.72 -23.70 5.36
N ARG A 410 -6.03 -22.49 5.79
CA ARG A 410 -6.89 -21.61 5.04
C ARG A 410 -6.23 -21.17 3.74
N ASP A 411 -7.03 -21.11 2.69
CA ASP A 411 -6.67 -20.51 1.41
C ASP A 411 -7.23 -19.08 1.30
N GLY A 412 -6.35 -18.11 1.56
CA GLY A 412 -6.65 -16.70 1.37
C GLY A 412 -6.78 -16.30 -0.10
N GLY A 413 -6.09 -16.98 -1.02
CA GLY A 413 -6.09 -16.68 -2.45
C GLY A 413 -7.34 -17.16 -3.18
N CYS A 414 -7.99 -18.23 -2.70
CA CYS A 414 -9.23 -18.74 -3.26
C CYS A 414 -10.19 -19.32 -2.20
N ARG A 415 -10.77 -18.45 -1.37
CA ARG A 415 -11.77 -18.83 -0.36
C ARG A 415 -12.98 -19.62 -0.89
N ALA A 416 -13.39 -19.37 -2.14
CA ALA A 416 -14.50 -20.08 -2.76
C ALA A 416 -14.14 -21.52 -3.15
N CYS A 417 -12.85 -21.82 -3.29
CA CYS A 417 -12.34 -23.12 -3.70
C CYS A 417 -11.44 -23.78 -2.63
N GLN A 418 -11.49 -23.28 -1.39
CA GLN A 418 -10.86 -23.86 -0.20
C GLN A 418 -10.89 -25.40 -0.21
N SER A 419 -9.70 -25.99 -0.06
CA SER A 419 -9.56 -27.42 0.15
C SER A 419 -10.25 -27.88 1.43
N ARG A 420 -10.86 -29.06 1.36
CA ARG A 420 -11.78 -29.58 2.38
C ARG A 420 -11.66 -31.08 2.54
N PHE A 421 -11.89 -31.57 3.75
CA PHE A 421 -12.10 -32.99 4.00
C PHE A 421 -13.38 -33.46 3.31
N GLU A 422 -13.30 -34.60 2.64
CA GLU A 422 -14.46 -35.22 1.98
C GLU A 422 -15.37 -35.87 3.02
N ASP A 423 -16.67 -35.98 2.75
CA ASP A 423 -17.56 -36.71 3.65
C ASP A 423 -17.21 -38.22 3.61
N PRO A 424 -17.19 -38.93 4.75
CA PRO A 424 -17.61 -38.51 6.10
C PRO A 424 -16.45 -37.98 6.99
N TYR A 425 -15.29 -37.65 6.43
CA TYR A 425 -14.08 -37.35 7.21
C TYR A 425 -14.08 -35.96 7.87
N ASN A 426 -14.95 -35.05 7.48
CA ASN A 426 -15.06 -33.78 8.21
C ASN A 426 -15.51 -33.99 9.66
N ASP A 427 -14.70 -33.48 10.59
CA ASP A 427 -15.04 -33.39 12.02
C ASP A 427 -15.25 -31.91 12.41
N PRO A 428 -16.49 -31.48 12.69
CA PRO A 428 -16.79 -30.09 13.02
C PRO A 428 -16.42 -29.71 14.48
N THR A 429 -15.84 -30.62 15.26
CA THR A 429 -15.31 -30.33 16.61
C THR A 429 -13.92 -29.69 16.50
N THR A 430 -13.43 -28.98 17.53
CA THR A 430 -12.03 -28.46 17.55
C THR A 430 -11.67 -27.62 16.30
N THR A 431 -12.59 -26.75 15.89
CA THR A 431 -12.47 -25.85 14.72
C THR A 431 -12.05 -24.43 15.11
N THR A 432 -11.70 -24.18 16.37
CA THR A 432 -11.14 -22.90 16.85
C THR A 432 -9.92 -22.50 16.04
N GLY A 433 -9.76 -21.22 15.70
CA GLY A 433 -8.56 -20.76 15.02
C GLY A 433 -7.32 -20.81 15.92
N THR A 434 -6.17 -21.19 15.37
CA THR A 434 -4.90 -20.68 15.92
C THR A 434 -4.86 -19.19 15.59
N ILE A 435 -4.50 -18.25 16.44
CA ILE A 435 -3.76 -18.24 17.71
C ILE A 435 -4.70 -17.99 18.91
N CYS A 436 -5.97 -18.41 18.86
CA CYS A 436 -6.93 -18.10 19.94
C CYS A 436 -6.92 -19.12 21.09
N ASN A 437 -6.07 -20.15 21.03
CA ASN A 437 -6.09 -21.24 22.00
C ASN A 437 -5.18 -21.00 23.21
N GLY A 438 -4.66 -19.77 23.39
CA GLY A 438 -3.90 -19.35 24.58
C GLY A 438 -4.65 -19.61 25.89
N ARG A 439 -3.91 -19.74 27.00
CA ARG A 439 -4.49 -20.06 28.31
C ARG A 439 -5.16 -18.85 28.96
N ASN A 440 -4.58 -17.67 28.74
CA ASN A 440 -4.91 -16.46 29.49
C ASN A 440 -5.82 -15.50 28.69
N THR A 441 -5.88 -15.62 27.36
CA THR A 441 -6.71 -14.76 26.49
C THR A 441 -8.21 -15.09 26.59
N ILE A 442 -9.07 -14.10 26.35
CA ILE A 442 -10.54 -14.26 26.28
C ILE A 442 -10.96 -14.43 24.82
N VAL A 443 -11.71 -15.49 24.51
CA VAL A 443 -12.09 -15.82 23.14
C VAL A 443 -13.60 -15.74 22.98
N ALA A 444 -14.04 -15.00 21.97
CA ALA A 444 -15.44 -14.78 21.66
C ALA A 444 -15.89 -15.58 20.42
N GLY A 445 -16.95 -16.39 20.60
CA GLY A 445 -17.76 -16.88 19.49
C GLY A 445 -18.86 -15.90 19.09
N ALA A 446 -19.49 -16.16 17.95
CA ALA A 446 -20.53 -15.28 17.39
C ALA A 446 -21.91 -15.91 17.44
N TYR A 447 -22.91 -15.12 17.82
CA TYR A 447 -24.32 -15.46 17.66
C TYR A 447 -25.08 -14.36 16.89
N ASP A 448 -26.27 -14.71 16.42
CA ASP A 448 -27.22 -13.81 15.79
C ASP A 448 -28.17 -13.21 16.83
N SER A 449 -27.99 -11.92 17.10
CA SER A 449 -28.80 -11.15 18.06
C SER A 449 -30.19 -10.77 17.54
N THR A 450 -30.49 -11.01 16.26
CA THR A 450 -31.82 -10.74 15.69
C THR A 450 -32.86 -11.79 16.11
N TYR A 451 -32.43 -12.97 16.57
CA TYR A 451 -33.31 -14.04 17.04
C TYR A 451 -33.42 -14.02 18.57
N HIS A 452 -34.66 -14.11 19.09
CA HIS A 452 -34.93 -14.20 20.53
C HIS A 452 -34.26 -15.40 21.22
N GLN A 453 -33.90 -16.45 20.46
CA GLN A 453 -33.22 -17.63 20.97
C GLN A 453 -31.69 -17.55 20.88
N PHE A 454 -31.13 -16.41 20.45
CA PHE A 454 -29.68 -16.17 20.35
C PHE A 454 -28.95 -17.29 19.60
N ARG A 455 -29.42 -17.58 18.39
CA ARG A 455 -28.92 -18.69 17.56
C ARG A 455 -27.43 -18.50 17.25
N MET A 456 -26.63 -19.55 17.42
CA MET A 456 -25.23 -19.54 17.03
C MET A 456 -25.07 -19.14 15.56
N ALA A 457 -24.09 -18.29 15.28
CA ALA A 457 -23.74 -17.97 13.90
C ALA A 457 -23.23 -19.26 13.22
N PRO A 458 -23.70 -19.61 12.02
CA PRO A 458 -23.40 -20.89 11.41
C PRO A 458 -21.91 -21.11 11.18
N PHE A 459 -21.16 -20.03 10.97
CA PHE A 459 -19.71 -20.06 10.78
C PHE A 459 -18.90 -20.14 12.08
N SER A 460 -19.46 -19.77 13.25
CA SER A 460 -18.69 -19.62 14.50
C SER A 460 -18.07 -20.96 14.90
N SER A 461 -16.73 -20.99 14.98
CA SER A 461 -15.93 -22.17 15.33
C SER A 461 -16.34 -22.78 16.67
N SER A 462 -16.10 -24.09 16.77
CA SER A 462 -16.38 -24.92 17.94
C SER A 462 -15.10 -25.35 18.62
N GLY A 463 -15.10 -25.38 19.96
CA GLY A 463 -14.10 -26.13 20.68
C GLY A 463 -14.48 -27.61 20.84
N PRO A 464 -13.89 -28.29 21.85
CA PRO A 464 -12.86 -27.76 22.77
C PRO A 464 -11.54 -27.48 22.03
N THR A 465 -10.54 -26.94 22.73
CA THR A 465 -9.14 -27.02 22.25
C THR A 465 -8.69 -28.49 22.23
N VAL A 466 -7.56 -28.78 21.57
CA VAL A 466 -7.03 -30.16 21.50
C VAL A 466 -6.68 -30.73 22.87
N ASP A 467 -6.29 -29.87 23.82
CA ASP A 467 -6.03 -30.25 25.22
C ASP A 467 -7.30 -30.22 26.10
N GLY A 468 -8.48 -30.10 25.49
CA GLY A 468 -9.79 -30.26 26.16
C GLY A 468 -10.30 -29.01 26.88
N ARG A 469 -9.60 -27.87 26.80
CA ARG A 469 -10.08 -26.62 27.41
C ARG A 469 -11.32 -26.11 26.65
N PRO A 470 -12.33 -25.59 27.37
CA PRO A 470 -13.51 -25.02 26.72
C PRO A 470 -13.15 -23.69 26.04
N LYS A 471 -13.20 -23.68 24.71
CA LYS A 471 -13.14 -22.49 23.84
C LYS A 471 -14.29 -22.57 22.81
N PRO A 472 -14.87 -21.46 22.34
CA PRO A 472 -14.68 -20.10 22.85
C PRO A 472 -15.05 -19.99 24.33
N ASP A 473 -14.59 -18.93 25.00
CA ASP A 473 -14.87 -18.74 26.42
C ASP A 473 -16.31 -18.28 26.66
N LEU A 474 -16.84 -17.47 25.75
CA LEU A 474 -18.21 -16.95 25.73
C LEU A 474 -18.61 -16.59 24.28
N VAL A 475 -19.86 -16.20 24.07
CA VAL A 475 -20.35 -15.68 22.79
C VAL A 475 -20.87 -14.24 22.88
N ALA A 476 -20.69 -13.47 21.82
CA ALA A 476 -21.16 -12.09 21.69
C ALA A 476 -21.83 -11.87 20.31
N PRO A 477 -22.59 -10.78 20.11
CA PRO A 477 -23.21 -10.48 18.82
C PRO A 477 -22.17 -10.42 17.70
N GLY A 478 -22.36 -11.19 16.63
CA GLY A 478 -21.42 -11.25 15.51
C GLY A 478 -22.07 -11.37 14.14
N MET A 479 -23.38 -11.20 14.02
CA MET A 479 -24.13 -11.26 12.77
C MET A 479 -24.83 -9.93 12.49
N ASN A 480 -24.65 -9.41 11.28
CA ASN A 480 -25.23 -8.16 10.79
C ASN A 480 -24.97 -6.96 11.73
N ILE A 481 -23.79 -6.90 12.32
CA ILE A 481 -23.42 -5.86 13.29
C ILE A 481 -23.20 -4.56 12.54
N ARG A 482 -23.96 -3.53 12.91
CA ARG A 482 -23.90 -2.20 12.32
C ARG A 482 -22.84 -1.37 13.06
N ALA A 483 -21.80 -0.94 12.36
CA ALA A 483 -20.75 -0.09 12.93
C ALA A 483 -20.12 0.80 11.85
N ALA A 484 -19.13 1.62 12.22
CA ALA A 484 -18.52 2.61 11.34
C ALA A 484 -18.05 2.00 10.01
N ARG A 485 -18.27 2.75 8.93
CA ARG A 485 -17.79 2.44 7.58
C ARG A 485 -16.70 3.44 7.22
N SER A 486 -15.51 2.93 6.90
CA SER A 486 -14.42 3.80 6.45
C SER A 486 -14.71 4.45 5.10
N THR A 487 -13.98 5.53 4.84
CA THR A 487 -13.91 6.18 3.54
C THR A 487 -13.25 5.26 2.50
N ALA A 488 -13.86 5.17 1.31
CA ALA A 488 -13.40 4.33 0.20
C ALA A 488 -12.29 5.02 -0.61
N ALA A 489 -11.50 4.27 -1.38
CA ALA A 489 -10.41 4.82 -2.19
C ALA A 489 -10.90 5.89 -3.17
N GLY A 490 -10.13 6.98 -3.30
CA GLY A 490 -10.46 8.10 -4.18
C GLY A 490 -11.63 8.96 -3.70
N ARG A 491 -11.98 8.89 -2.41
CA ARG A 491 -12.98 9.76 -1.78
C ARG A 491 -12.39 10.42 -0.54
N GLU A 492 -12.85 11.63 -0.25
CA GLU A 492 -12.43 12.38 0.95
C GLU A 492 -13.42 12.22 2.10
N VAL A 493 -14.64 11.77 1.82
CA VAL A 493 -15.67 11.47 2.83
C VAL A 493 -16.42 10.20 2.45
N ALA A 494 -16.69 9.35 3.44
CA ALA A 494 -17.55 8.18 3.28
C ALA A 494 -18.98 8.60 2.88
N THR A 495 -19.53 8.04 1.80
CA THR A 495 -20.93 8.32 1.38
C THR A 495 -21.98 7.72 2.32
N ALA A 496 -21.59 6.75 3.14
CA ALA A 496 -22.38 6.22 4.25
C ALA A 496 -21.44 6.02 5.43
N LEU A 497 -21.80 6.53 6.62
CA LEU A 497 -20.98 6.44 7.83
C LEU A 497 -21.03 5.06 8.51
N TYR A 498 -21.97 4.20 8.10
CA TYR A 498 -22.17 2.90 8.75
C TYR A 498 -22.36 1.79 7.74
N THR A 499 -21.89 0.59 8.08
CA THR A 499 -22.04 -0.65 7.32
C THR A 499 -22.35 -1.81 8.24
N GLN A 500 -22.84 -2.92 7.68
CA GLN A 500 -23.11 -4.15 8.42
C GLN A 500 -22.11 -5.23 8.03
N MET A 501 -21.50 -5.86 9.04
CA MET A 501 -20.58 -6.97 8.86
C MET A 501 -20.97 -8.14 9.76
N SER A 502 -20.61 -9.35 9.34
CA SER A 502 -20.79 -10.57 10.12
C SER A 502 -19.47 -11.31 10.26
N GLY A 503 -19.19 -11.83 11.44
CA GLY A 503 -18.01 -12.60 11.77
C GLY A 503 -17.76 -12.66 13.28
N THR A 504 -16.99 -13.64 13.73
CA THR A 504 -16.46 -13.65 15.11
C THR A 504 -15.55 -12.45 15.39
N SER A 505 -14.99 -11.83 14.33
CA SER A 505 -14.34 -10.52 14.35
C SER A 505 -15.22 -9.38 14.88
N MET A 506 -16.55 -9.46 14.73
CA MET A 506 -17.48 -8.46 15.28
C MET A 506 -17.91 -8.81 16.71
N ALA A 507 -17.80 -10.08 17.11
CA ALA A 507 -18.11 -10.53 18.48
C ALA A 507 -16.99 -10.14 19.47
N ALA A 508 -15.72 -10.36 19.12
CA ALA A 508 -14.57 -10.02 19.96
C ALA A 508 -14.56 -8.56 20.47
N PRO A 509 -14.80 -7.52 19.66
CA PRO A 509 -14.77 -6.13 20.13
C PRO A 509 -15.87 -5.78 21.13
N HIS A 510 -17.01 -6.49 21.16
CA HIS A 510 -17.99 -6.33 22.24
C HIS A 510 -17.40 -6.75 23.59
N VAL A 511 -16.64 -7.85 23.60
CA VAL A 511 -15.96 -8.35 24.81
C VAL A 511 -14.83 -7.41 25.20
N THR A 512 -14.03 -6.94 24.24
CA THR A 512 -12.96 -5.95 24.46
C THR A 512 -13.51 -4.68 25.11
N GLY A 513 -14.59 -4.11 24.56
CA GLY A 513 -15.22 -2.93 25.12
C GLY A 513 -15.79 -3.18 26.53
N ALA A 514 -16.42 -4.33 26.76
CA ALA A 514 -16.89 -4.70 28.10
C ALA A 514 -15.73 -4.77 29.10
N CYS A 515 -14.60 -5.37 28.72
CA CYS A 515 -13.40 -5.38 29.55
C CYS A 515 -12.88 -3.98 29.84
N ALA A 516 -12.92 -3.06 28.87
CA ALA A 516 -12.51 -1.68 29.09
C ALA A 516 -13.39 -0.96 30.11
N LEU A 517 -14.71 -1.21 30.11
CA LEU A 517 -15.61 -0.70 31.16
C LEU A 517 -15.25 -1.24 32.55
N LEU A 518 -14.82 -2.51 32.63
CA LEU A 518 -14.39 -3.11 33.88
C LEU A 518 -13.06 -2.50 34.35
N LEU A 519 -12.10 -2.31 33.45
CA LEU A 519 -10.79 -1.74 33.76
C LEU A 519 -10.87 -0.27 34.25
N GLU A 520 -11.93 0.47 33.92
CA GLU A 520 -12.20 1.79 34.52
C GLU A 520 -12.59 1.67 36.01
N ILE A 521 -13.30 0.61 36.38
CA ILE A 521 -13.81 0.39 37.74
C ILE A 521 -12.74 -0.23 38.64
N LEU A 522 -11.93 -1.13 38.09
CA LEU A 522 -11.04 -1.98 38.85
C LEU A 522 -9.82 -1.20 39.37
N PRO A 523 -9.41 -1.43 40.63
CA PRO A 523 -8.13 -0.98 41.15
C PRO A 523 -6.95 -1.29 40.22
N ARG A 524 -5.97 -0.39 40.21
CA ARG A 524 -4.69 -0.61 39.51
C ARG A 524 -3.96 -1.83 40.07
N GLY A 525 -3.24 -2.54 39.21
CA GLY A 525 -2.58 -3.80 39.53
C GLY A 525 -3.50 -5.02 39.52
N THR A 526 -4.73 -4.92 39.00
CA THR A 526 -5.65 -6.05 38.95
C THR A 526 -5.12 -7.13 38.00
N PRO A 527 -4.94 -8.38 38.46
CA PRO A 527 -4.47 -9.48 37.62
C PRO A 527 -5.42 -9.80 36.45
N PHE A 528 -4.87 -10.28 35.33
CA PHE A 528 -5.65 -10.61 34.13
C PHE A 528 -6.71 -11.69 34.38
N ASP A 529 -6.44 -12.65 35.26
CA ASP A 529 -7.33 -13.77 35.57
C ASP A 529 -8.58 -13.29 36.33
N VAL A 530 -8.42 -12.30 37.22
CA VAL A 530 -9.54 -11.63 37.89
C VAL A 530 -10.44 -10.93 36.86
N ILE A 531 -9.86 -10.12 35.96
CA ILE A 531 -10.61 -9.43 34.90
C ILE A 531 -11.37 -10.44 34.05
N ARG A 532 -10.69 -11.51 33.62
CA ARG A 532 -11.27 -12.63 32.87
C ARG A 532 -12.45 -13.27 33.60
N GLN A 533 -12.33 -13.56 34.89
CA GLN A 533 -13.43 -14.13 35.68
C GLN A 533 -14.63 -13.18 35.81
N LEU A 534 -14.38 -11.88 35.97
CA LEU A 534 -15.45 -10.87 36.10
C LEU A 534 -16.26 -10.71 34.82
N VAL A 535 -15.67 -10.98 33.65
CA VAL A 535 -16.37 -11.00 32.36
C VAL A 535 -17.09 -12.33 32.11
N LEU A 536 -16.48 -13.45 32.53
CA LEU A 536 -16.94 -14.79 32.20
C LEU A 536 -18.02 -15.35 33.13
N ARG A 537 -17.94 -15.07 34.43
CA ARG A 537 -18.91 -15.58 35.42
C ARG A 537 -20.36 -15.12 35.22
N PRO A 538 -20.66 -13.86 34.83
CA PRO A 538 -22.03 -13.40 34.67
C PRO A 538 -22.65 -13.80 33.32
N ALA A 539 -21.89 -14.49 32.45
CA ALA A 539 -22.38 -14.90 31.14
C ALA A 539 -23.70 -15.67 31.26
N THR A 540 -24.66 -15.33 30.40
CA THR A 540 -25.99 -15.91 30.44
C THR A 540 -25.94 -17.29 29.79
N ALA A 541 -26.15 -18.34 30.58
CA ALA A 541 -26.25 -19.70 30.08
C ALA A 541 -27.42 -19.82 29.10
N VAL A 542 -27.18 -20.49 27.97
CA VAL A 542 -28.21 -20.80 26.97
C VAL A 542 -28.46 -22.30 27.02
N ASN A 543 -29.73 -22.71 27.10
CA ASN A 543 -30.09 -24.12 27.07
C ASN A 543 -30.06 -24.66 25.64
N ALA A 544 -28.86 -24.96 25.14
CA ALA A 544 -28.63 -25.53 23.81
C ALA A 544 -27.53 -26.61 23.87
N PRO A 545 -27.83 -27.83 24.34
CA PRO A 545 -26.82 -28.88 24.54
C PRO A 545 -26.01 -29.21 23.28
N ALA A 546 -26.64 -29.19 22.10
CA ALA A 546 -25.97 -29.43 20.81
C ALA A 546 -24.95 -28.34 20.42
N GLU A 547 -25.04 -27.16 21.03
CA GLU A 547 -24.21 -25.99 20.74
C GLU A 547 -23.27 -25.66 21.91
N ALA A 548 -23.23 -26.50 22.96
CA ALA A 548 -22.50 -26.20 24.19
C ALA A 548 -21.00 -25.95 23.94
N ALA A 549 -20.37 -26.76 23.09
CA ALA A 549 -18.96 -26.60 22.70
C ALA A 549 -18.67 -25.33 21.88
N ARG A 550 -19.72 -24.67 21.37
CA ARG A 550 -19.65 -23.45 20.56
C ARG A 550 -20.02 -22.19 21.34
N MET A 551 -20.73 -22.36 22.45
CA MET A 551 -21.21 -21.25 23.29
C MET A 551 -20.30 -20.90 24.47
N GLY A 552 -19.37 -21.80 24.84
CA GLY A 552 -18.53 -21.60 26.01
C GLY A 552 -19.39 -21.46 27.27
N ARG A 553 -19.19 -20.40 28.05
CA ARG A 553 -20.01 -20.09 29.24
C ARG A 553 -21.36 -19.45 28.93
N GLY A 554 -21.65 -19.17 27.66
CA GLY A 554 -22.88 -18.53 27.22
C GLY A 554 -22.67 -17.09 26.76
N ILE A 555 -23.74 -16.30 26.79
CA ILE A 555 -23.78 -14.97 26.17
C ILE A 555 -23.14 -13.92 27.08
N LEU A 556 -22.32 -13.04 26.52
CA LEU A 556 -21.75 -11.87 27.21
C LEU A 556 -22.83 -11.08 27.97
N ASN A 557 -22.61 -10.82 29.26
CA ASN A 557 -23.52 -10.08 30.12
C ASN A 557 -22.83 -8.85 30.74
N ILE A 558 -22.81 -7.75 29.99
CA ILE A 558 -22.08 -6.52 30.36
C ILE A 558 -22.56 -5.95 31.70
N LYS A 559 -23.89 -5.89 31.92
CA LYS A 559 -24.47 -5.37 33.17
C LYS A 559 -24.06 -6.22 34.38
N GLY A 560 -24.10 -7.54 34.23
CA GLY A 560 -23.62 -8.47 35.25
C GLY A 560 -22.13 -8.30 35.54
N SER A 561 -21.30 -8.15 34.51
CA SER A 561 -19.85 -7.94 34.64
C SER A 561 -19.51 -6.64 35.36
N ILE A 562 -20.17 -5.53 35.02
CA ILE A 562 -20.01 -4.24 35.70
C ILE A 562 -20.38 -4.35 37.18
N ARG A 563 -21.51 -5.00 37.50
CA ARG A 563 -21.94 -5.20 38.88
C ARG A 563 -20.89 -5.97 39.69
N LEU A 564 -20.39 -7.09 39.16
CA LEU A 564 -19.36 -7.89 39.82
C LEU A 564 -18.04 -7.11 39.97
N ALA A 565 -17.64 -6.31 38.98
CA ALA A 565 -16.45 -5.47 39.07
C ALA A 565 -16.58 -4.38 40.13
N MET A 566 -17.76 -3.74 40.25
CA MET A 566 -18.02 -2.77 41.32
C MET A 566 -18.00 -3.43 42.71
N GLU A 567 -18.57 -4.63 42.85
CA GLU A 567 -18.52 -5.41 44.10
C GLU A 567 -17.07 -5.74 44.47
N TRP A 568 -16.28 -6.24 43.50
CA TRP A 568 -14.86 -6.56 43.69
C TRP A 568 -14.04 -5.32 44.07
N ALA A 569 -14.21 -4.21 43.34
CA ALA A 569 -13.50 -2.96 43.58
C ALA A 569 -13.81 -2.38 44.97
N ARG A 570 -15.04 -2.53 45.49
CA ARG A 570 -15.38 -2.11 46.86
C ARG A 570 -14.65 -2.92 47.92
N GLN A 571 -14.48 -4.22 47.71
CA GLN A 571 -13.79 -5.12 48.64
C GLN A 571 -12.26 -4.93 48.62
N HIS A 572 -11.71 -4.45 47.52
CA HIS A 572 -10.27 -4.31 47.29
C HIS A 572 -9.83 -2.84 47.16
N ARG A 573 -10.59 -1.90 47.77
CA ARG A 573 -10.17 -0.49 47.81
C ARG A 573 -8.88 -0.36 48.63
N PRO A 574 -7.83 0.30 48.10
CA PRO A 574 -6.63 0.55 48.87
C PRO A 574 -6.95 1.46 50.08
N THR A 575 -6.50 1.05 51.27
CA THR A 575 -6.75 1.74 52.56
C THR A 575 -5.96 3.03 52.73
N ASN A 576 -5.04 3.35 51.81
CA ASN A 576 -4.30 4.61 51.79
C ASN A 576 -4.29 5.21 50.38
N ARG A 577 -5.05 6.29 50.19
CA ARG A 577 -4.85 7.20 49.06
C ARG A 577 -3.57 8.02 49.35
N ARG A 578 -2.42 7.57 48.84
CA ARG A 578 -1.32 8.52 48.59
C ARG A 578 -1.62 9.25 47.28
N PRO A 579 -1.40 10.58 47.20
CA PRO A 579 -1.41 11.29 45.94
C PRO A 579 -0.44 10.65 44.95
N MET A 580 -0.80 10.76 43.68
CA MET A 580 -0.18 10.07 42.56
C MET A 580 1.18 10.68 42.24
N GLU A 581 2.21 10.30 42.98
CA GLU A 581 3.61 10.48 42.60
C GLU A 581 4.38 9.17 42.85
N THR A 582 4.93 8.63 41.77
CA THR A 582 6.16 7.83 41.78
C THR A 582 6.10 6.44 42.42
N ILE A 583 5.35 5.49 41.83
CA ILE A 583 5.69 4.05 41.96
C ILE A 583 5.43 3.32 40.64
N TRP A 584 6.33 3.51 39.68
CA TRP A 584 6.83 2.45 38.81
C TRP A 584 8.24 2.87 38.40
N GLN A 585 9.25 2.32 39.07
CA GLN A 585 10.59 2.30 38.50
C GLN A 585 10.59 1.19 37.45
N PRO A 586 10.91 1.51 36.18
CA PRO A 586 11.12 0.48 35.18
C PRO A 586 12.21 -0.46 35.68
N THR A 587 11.90 -1.75 35.83
CA THR A 587 12.94 -2.77 35.85
C THR A 587 13.67 -2.70 34.52
N GLU A 588 14.86 -2.09 34.51
CA GLU A 588 15.96 -2.07 33.51
C GLU A 588 15.70 -2.55 32.06
N HIS A 589 14.54 -2.25 31.47
CA HIS A 589 14.26 -2.48 30.07
C HIS A 589 13.62 -1.25 29.46
N LYS A 590 14.50 -0.47 28.82
CA LYS A 590 14.30 0.60 27.84
C LYS A 590 12.99 1.39 27.96
N SER A 591 13.06 2.54 28.63
CA SER A 591 12.04 3.58 28.45
C SER A 591 12.04 4.09 27.00
N LEU A 592 10.94 4.67 26.53
CA LEU A 592 10.87 5.33 25.23
C LEU A 592 11.92 6.45 25.05
N ALA A 593 12.45 7.01 26.14
CA ALA A 593 13.59 7.94 26.12
C ALA A 593 14.93 7.20 25.92
N ASP A 594 15.09 5.99 26.47
CA ASP A 594 16.28 5.14 26.26
C ASP A 594 16.34 4.52 24.85
N ILE A 595 15.19 4.36 24.19
CA ILE A 595 15.10 3.88 22.81
C ILE A 595 15.62 4.93 21.82
N VAL A 596 15.57 6.22 22.19
CA VAL A 596 16.14 7.33 21.40
C VAL A 596 17.58 7.66 21.83
N ALA A 597 18.04 7.18 23.00
CA ALA A 597 19.36 7.51 23.56
C ALA A 597 20.47 6.45 23.32
N PHE A 598 20.26 5.42 22.50
CA PHE A 598 21.33 4.46 22.16
C PHE A 598 22.20 4.94 20.98
N THR A 599 22.83 6.09 21.16
CA THR A 599 23.97 6.56 20.37
C THR A 599 24.90 7.36 21.28
N ASP A 600 25.70 6.70 22.13
CA ASP A 600 27.14 7.01 22.28
C ASP A 600 27.88 6.04 23.21
N GLU A 601 29.09 5.66 22.78
CA GLU A 601 30.27 5.16 23.49
C GLU A 601 30.12 4.47 24.87
N ARG A 602 30.34 3.13 24.89
CA ARG A 602 31.14 2.42 25.93
C ARG A 602 31.26 0.91 25.65
N ILE A 603 32.23 0.51 24.82
CA ILE A 603 33.10 -0.67 25.04
C ILE A 603 34.47 -0.31 24.44
N LEU A 604 35.27 0.39 25.23
CA LEU A 604 36.74 0.41 25.11
C LEU A 604 37.27 0.17 26.52
N ASP A 605 37.84 -1.01 26.72
CA ASP A 605 38.95 -1.30 27.65
C ASP A 605 39.56 -2.62 27.17
N GLU A 606 40.71 -2.55 26.51
CA GLU A 606 42.06 -2.69 27.07
C GLU A 606 42.53 -4.16 27.03
N GLY A 607 43.48 -4.45 26.12
CA GLY A 607 44.14 -5.76 26.07
C GLY A 607 44.87 -6.13 24.78
N SER A 608 46.02 -5.49 24.55
CA SER A 608 47.23 -6.00 23.85
C SER A 608 47.18 -6.46 22.37
N GLU A 609 47.92 -5.69 21.56
CA GLU A 609 48.86 -6.08 20.49
C GLU A 609 48.44 -7.11 19.43
N LEU A 610 48.35 -6.70 18.16
CA LEU A 610 49.39 -7.00 17.15
C LEU A 610 49.06 -6.39 15.77
N ASP A 611 50.03 -5.61 15.29
CA ASP A 611 50.56 -5.57 13.92
C ASP A 611 49.76 -4.90 12.78
N LEU A 612 49.78 -3.57 12.79
CA LEU A 612 49.42 -2.68 11.68
C LEU A 612 50.44 -2.65 10.52
N LEU A 613 51.45 -3.53 10.49
CA LEU A 613 52.47 -3.58 9.43
C LEU A 613 52.36 -4.77 8.47
N SER A 614 51.42 -5.71 8.66
CA SER A 614 51.24 -6.87 7.76
C SER A 614 50.05 -6.79 6.80
N LEU A 615 49.15 -5.80 6.90
CA LEU A 615 48.04 -5.66 5.93
C LEU A 615 48.34 -4.74 4.74
N ALA A 616 49.31 -3.83 4.87
CA ALA A 616 49.75 -2.95 3.78
C ALA A 616 50.55 -3.69 2.68
N ALA A 617 50.96 -4.94 2.93
CA ALA A 617 51.79 -5.73 2.02
C ALA A 617 51.00 -6.76 1.17
N ARG A 618 49.69 -6.95 1.40
CA ARG A 618 48.89 -7.93 0.63
C ARG A 618 47.94 -7.30 -0.41
N PHE A 619 47.88 -5.97 -0.49
CA PHE A 619 47.13 -5.24 -1.53
C PHE A 619 47.90 -4.99 -2.83
N ARG A 620 49.11 -5.55 -2.99
CA ARG A 620 49.89 -5.53 -4.23
C ARG A 620 50.07 -6.94 -4.79
N GLN A 621 49.02 -7.52 -5.37
CA GLN A 621 49.07 -8.41 -6.54
C GLN A 621 47.64 -8.82 -6.88
N GLY A 622 47.20 -8.46 -8.08
CA GLY A 622 45.79 -8.37 -8.42
C GLY A 622 45.11 -9.71 -8.66
N GLU A 623 43.91 -9.83 -8.08
CA GLU A 623 42.76 -10.47 -8.69
C GLU A 623 41.56 -9.53 -8.50
N LYS A 624 40.90 -9.17 -9.61
CA LYS A 624 39.75 -8.26 -9.64
C LYS A 624 38.54 -8.93 -8.97
N ALA A 625 38.21 -8.52 -7.75
CA ALA A 625 36.85 -8.62 -7.23
C ALA A 625 36.07 -7.36 -7.64
N LEU A 626 34.93 -7.57 -8.29
CA LEU A 626 33.95 -6.55 -8.67
C LEU A 626 33.45 -5.84 -7.41
N SER A 627 33.72 -4.54 -7.31
CA SER A 627 33.20 -3.67 -6.27
C SER A 627 31.86 -3.04 -6.69
N ALA A 628 30.97 -2.96 -5.71
CA ALA A 628 29.80 -2.09 -5.58
C ALA A 628 29.80 -0.80 -6.45
N GLU A 629 29.21 -0.89 -7.65
CA GLU A 629 28.76 0.26 -8.44
C GLU A 629 27.29 0.06 -8.82
N SER A 630 26.37 0.33 -7.88
CA SER A 630 24.93 0.49 -8.17
C SER A 630 24.14 1.20 -7.07
N ALA A 631 24.71 2.27 -6.52
CA ALA A 631 23.96 3.37 -5.91
C ALA A 631 24.53 4.69 -6.46
N MET A 632 23.66 5.62 -6.89
CA MET A 632 24.12 6.92 -7.42
C MET A 632 24.93 7.72 -6.38
N PRO A 633 25.87 8.60 -6.80
CA PRO A 633 27.07 8.94 -6.03
C PRO A 633 26.82 10.00 -4.95
N ALA A 634 27.18 9.68 -3.71
CA ALA A 634 27.78 10.68 -2.82
C ALA A 634 29.25 10.82 -3.24
N PHE A 635 29.74 12.03 -3.48
CA PHE A 635 31.15 12.32 -3.81
C PHE A 635 32.01 12.29 -2.53
N PRO A 636 32.90 11.31 -2.28
CA PRO A 636 33.78 11.33 -1.12
C PRO A 636 35.23 11.52 -1.58
N GLY A 637 35.84 12.67 -1.22
CA GLY A 637 37.30 12.83 -1.30
C GLY A 637 37.83 14.22 -1.67
N GLN A 638 37.01 15.14 -2.20
CA GLN A 638 37.46 16.51 -2.58
C GLN A 638 36.92 17.65 -1.69
N ASN A 639 36.09 17.36 -0.70
CA ASN A 639 35.21 18.37 -0.11
C ASN A 639 35.83 19.33 0.93
N ALA A 640 37.01 19.04 1.52
CA ALA A 640 37.58 19.98 2.49
C ALA A 640 38.12 21.25 1.80
N ALA A 641 38.83 21.10 0.68
CA ALA A 641 39.39 22.22 -0.09
C ALA A 641 38.30 23.02 -0.81
N TRP A 642 37.35 22.34 -1.45
CA TRP A 642 36.22 22.96 -2.15
C TRP A 642 35.31 23.74 -1.20
N ALA A 643 34.99 23.20 -0.01
CA ALA A 643 34.17 23.91 0.96
C ALA A 643 34.87 25.19 1.47
N THR A 644 36.18 25.16 1.74
CA THR A 644 36.94 26.37 2.09
C THR A 644 37.13 27.35 0.93
N GLU A 645 37.04 26.90 -0.31
CA GLU A 645 37.16 27.74 -1.51
C GLU A 645 35.86 28.54 -1.75
N HIS A 646 34.70 27.90 -1.60
CA HIS A 646 33.39 28.49 -1.93
C HIS A 646 32.61 29.03 -0.72
N PHE A 647 32.93 28.59 0.50
CA PHE A 647 32.25 29.03 1.72
C PHE A 647 33.24 29.64 2.72
N GLU A 648 32.82 30.69 3.41
CA GLU A 648 33.48 31.23 4.61
C GLU A 648 32.80 30.68 5.86
N ILE A 649 33.58 30.49 6.93
CA ILE A 649 33.04 30.07 8.23
C ILE A 649 32.56 31.32 8.95
N VAL A 650 31.28 31.39 9.24
CA VAL A 650 30.63 32.53 9.93
C VAL A 650 30.69 32.36 11.45
N LEU A 651 30.48 31.12 11.93
CA LEU A 651 30.54 30.78 13.35
C LEU A 651 31.08 29.36 13.54
N GLU A 652 32.02 29.20 14.45
CA GLU A 652 32.50 27.91 14.93
C GLU A 652 31.71 27.44 16.17
N PRO A 653 31.70 26.12 16.46
CA PRO A 653 31.01 25.61 17.64
C PRO A 653 31.53 26.26 18.93
N GLY A 654 30.61 26.69 19.80
CA GLY A 654 30.91 27.34 21.08
C GLY A 654 31.06 28.87 21.04
N GLU A 655 31.02 29.49 19.87
CA GLU A 655 31.07 30.95 19.72
C GLU A 655 29.73 31.62 20.05
N GLN A 656 29.77 32.89 20.48
CA GLN A 656 28.57 33.66 20.82
C GLN A 656 27.81 33.99 19.54
N VAL A 657 26.54 33.60 19.46
CA VAL A 657 25.73 33.87 18.27
C VAL A 657 25.10 35.25 18.41
N GLY A 658 25.69 36.24 17.71
CA GLY A 658 25.21 37.63 17.63
C GLY A 658 24.50 37.94 16.31
N GLU A 659 24.45 39.20 15.89
CA GLU A 659 23.83 39.68 14.62
C GLU A 659 24.52 39.17 13.33
N SER A 660 25.43 38.19 13.45
CA SER A 660 26.22 37.65 12.34
C SER A 660 25.46 36.65 11.47
N LEU A 661 24.35 36.08 11.94
CA LEU A 661 23.51 35.14 11.18
C LEU A 661 22.65 35.86 10.14
N ARG A 662 22.49 35.23 8.97
CA ARG A 662 21.61 35.69 7.90
C ARG A 662 20.83 34.52 7.31
N GLY A 663 19.64 34.81 6.80
CA GLY A 663 18.90 33.85 5.97
C GLY A 663 19.75 33.46 4.77
N GLY A 664 19.86 32.16 4.49
CA GLY A 664 20.74 31.59 3.48
C GLY A 664 22.07 31.03 4.00
N ASP A 665 22.44 31.29 5.25
CA ASP A 665 23.61 30.66 5.87
C ASP A 665 23.38 29.15 6.06
N ILE A 666 24.43 28.34 5.90
CA ILE A 666 24.36 26.89 5.99
C ILE A 666 24.81 26.44 7.39
N LEU A 667 23.90 25.80 8.11
CA LEU A 667 24.15 25.09 9.36
C LEU A 667 24.66 23.68 9.04
N GLU A 668 25.96 23.47 9.22
CA GLU A 668 26.61 22.18 9.07
C GLU A 668 26.55 21.41 10.40
N VAL A 669 26.08 20.15 10.37
CA VAL A 669 26.01 19.27 11.54
C VAL A 669 27.11 18.22 11.47
N ARG A 670 27.96 18.19 12.49
CA ARG A 670 29.04 17.21 12.61
C ARG A 670 28.64 16.09 13.55
N ALA A 671 28.64 14.85 13.05
CA ALA A 671 28.60 13.68 13.92
C ALA A 671 30.00 13.36 14.43
N LYS A 672 30.11 12.86 15.66
CA LYS A 672 31.40 12.41 16.20
C LYS A 672 31.85 11.14 15.47
N GLY A 673 33.05 11.17 14.90
CA GLY A 673 33.77 9.98 14.42
C GLY A 673 33.64 9.63 12.93
N GLU A 674 32.63 10.13 12.22
CA GLU A 674 32.45 9.94 10.78
C GLU A 674 32.07 11.28 10.14
N GLY A 675 32.39 11.47 8.85
CA GLY A 675 32.29 12.76 8.15
C GLY A 675 30.90 13.44 8.16
N ILE A 676 30.83 14.63 7.55
CA ILE A 676 29.64 15.51 7.51
C ILE A 676 28.35 14.72 7.28
N VAL A 677 27.41 14.80 8.23
CA VAL A 677 26.18 14.01 8.18
C VAL A 677 25.00 14.81 7.63
N PHE A 678 25.00 16.14 7.78
CA PHE A 678 23.85 16.96 7.39
C PHE A 678 24.17 18.44 7.18
N GLN A 679 23.50 19.08 6.22
CA GLN A 679 23.54 20.53 5.99
C GLN A 679 22.11 21.08 5.90
N SER A 680 21.79 22.09 6.71
CA SER A 680 20.52 22.82 6.71
C SER A 680 20.77 24.27 6.36
N MET A 681 19.81 24.95 5.73
CA MET A 681 19.91 26.38 5.44
C MET A 681 19.11 27.17 6.47
N LEU A 682 19.65 28.25 7.02
CA LEU A 682 18.88 29.16 7.88
C LEU A 682 17.84 29.89 7.02
N ALA A 683 16.59 29.86 7.45
CA ALA A 683 15.49 30.53 6.77
C ALA A 683 15.48 32.03 7.05
N ASP A 684 15.97 32.43 8.23
CA ASP A 684 16.08 33.82 8.68
C ASP A 684 17.41 34.06 9.44
N GLY A 685 17.79 35.33 9.61
CA GLY A 685 19.03 35.74 10.29
C GLY A 685 18.89 35.96 11.79
N TYR A 686 17.79 35.50 12.41
CA TYR A 686 17.46 35.87 13.79
C TYR A 686 17.35 34.64 14.68
N LEU A 687 17.89 34.76 15.88
CA LEU A 687 17.70 33.78 16.94
C LEU A 687 16.42 34.08 17.70
N HIS A 688 15.46 33.17 17.62
CA HIS A 688 14.18 33.27 18.32
C HIS A 688 14.38 32.91 19.80
N PRO A 689 13.88 33.74 20.74
CA PRO A 689 13.88 33.40 22.15
C PRO A 689 12.92 32.22 22.43
N PRO A 690 13.13 31.46 23.52
CA PRO A 690 12.20 30.40 23.91
C PRO A 690 10.79 30.96 24.13
N GLY A 691 9.77 30.20 23.73
CA GLY A 691 8.36 30.61 23.86
C GLY A 691 7.97 30.84 25.33
N GLN A 692 7.08 31.81 25.59
CA GLN A 692 6.64 32.14 26.95
C GLN A 692 6.07 30.89 27.67
N GLY A 693 6.75 30.46 28.73
CA GLY A 693 6.38 29.29 29.54
C GLY A 693 7.37 28.12 29.51
N GLN A 694 8.42 28.17 28.68
CA GLN A 694 9.51 27.18 28.66
C GLN A 694 10.75 27.69 29.42
N GLN A 695 11.46 26.80 30.13
CA GLN A 695 12.73 27.14 30.78
C GLN A 695 13.78 27.56 29.75
N PRO A 696 14.79 28.39 30.10
CA PRO A 696 15.71 28.96 29.12
C PRO A 696 16.72 27.90 28.65
N GLU A 697 16.31 27.06 27.71
CA GLU A 697 17.19 26.02 27.16
C GLU A 697 18.17 26.58 26.10
N GLY A 698 17.92 27.76 25.55
CA GLY A 698 18.76 28.39 24.54
C GLY A 698 17.95 28.94 23.39
N GLY A 699 18.61 29.55 22.41
CA GLY A 699 17.95 30.15 21.26
C GLY A 699 17.82 29.21 20.07
N TYR A 700 16.74 29.42 19.32
CA TYR A 700 16.34 28.62 18.17
C TYR A 700 16.48 29.44 16.88
N ALA A 701 16.92 28.80 15.80
CA ALA A 701 16.87 29.38 14.45
C ALA A 701 15.86 28.61 13.61
N THR A 702 15.22 29.32 12.69
CA THR A 702 14.34 28.67 11.71
C THR A 702 15.21 28.12 10.59
N VAL A 703 15.09 26.83 10.27
CA VAL A 703 15.92 26.14 9.28
C VAL A 703 15.06 25.46 8.21
N ILE A 704 15.63 25.38 7.01
CA ILE A 704 15.12 24.67 5.85
C ILE A 704 16.04 23.48 5.63
N GLU A 705 15.48 22.28 5.72
CA GLU A 705 16.22 21.02 5.69
C GLU A 705 15.96 20.25 4.38
N SER A 706 17.01 19.71 3.75
CA SER A 706 16.87 18.87 2.56
C SER A 706 17.55 17.50 2.75
N TRP A 707 16.76 16.43 2.65
CA TRP A 707 17.23 15.04 2.52
C TRP A 707 16.22 14.23 1.69
N PRO A 708 16.63 13.14 1.03
CA PRO A 708 16.68 12.91 -0.43
C PRO A 708 15.32 12.77 -1.14
N GLN A 709 14.20 13.13 -0.51
CA GLN A 709 12.91 13.34 -1.15
C GLN A 709 12.59 14.84 -1.17
N ARG A 710 12.36 15.39 -2.37
CA ARG A 710 11.91 16.78 -2.55
C ARG A 710 10.57 16.98 -1.83
N ARG A 711 10.57 17.70 -0.71
CA ARG A 711 9.37 18.31 -0.10
C ARG A 711 9.27 19.79 -0.55
N PRO A 712 8.08 20.42 -0.53
CA PRO A 712 7.94 21.84 -0.83
C PRO A 712 8.60 22.73 0.25
N LEU A 713 8.99 23.96 -0.12
CA LEU A 713 9.62 24.99 0.73
C LEU A 713 8.78 25.48 1.93
N SER A 714 7.59 24.92 2.18
CA SER A 714 6.69 25.30 3.28
C SER A 714 7.05 24.69 4.64
N ASP A 715 7.97 23.72 4.69
CA ASP A 715 8.38 23.05 5.93
C ASP A 715 9.60 23.75 6.56
N MET A 716 9.35 24.89 7.23
CA MET A 716 10.33 25.61 8.06
C MET A 716 10.30 25.03 9.49
N PHE A 717 11.44 24.54 9.99
CA PHE A 717 11.54 23.96 11.34
C PHE A 717 12.29 24.88 12.29
N ARG A 718 11.85 24.99 13.55
CA ARG A 718 12.64 25.66 14.59
C ARG A 718 13.64 24.67 15.18
N ARG A 719 14.93 24.89 14.93
CA ARG A 719 16.01 24.07 15.45
C ARG A 719 16.76 24.83 16.53
N ARG A 720 16.98 24.18 17.67
CA ARG A 720 17.83 24.74 18.72
C ARG A 720 19.27 24.70 18.24
N ILE A 721 19.89 25.86 18.11
CA ILE A 721 21.28 25.96 17.65
C ILE A 721 22.20 26.56 18.71
N THR A 722 21.65 27.10 19.81
CA THR A 722 22.44 27.63 20.93
C THR A 722 22.06 27.03 22.27
N GLY A 723 23.01 27.05 23.22
CA GLY A 723 22.77 26.79 24.64
C GLY A 723 22.16 28.00 25.38
N PRO A 724 21.86 27.87 26.68
CA PRO A 724 21.24 28.92 27.50
C PRO A 724 22.00 30.25 27.52
N GLU A 725 23.32 30.19 27.34
CA GLU A 725 24.21 31.37 27.30
C GLU A 725 24.30 32.04 25.91
N GLY A 726 23.55 31.54 24.92
CA GLY A 726 23.52 32.10 23.55
C GLY A 726 24.73 31.73 22.68
N ARG A 727 25.48 30.68 23.06
CA ARG A 727 26.62 30.14 22.29
C ARG A 727 26.21 28.97 21.42
N LEU A 728 26.78 28.88 20.21
CA LEU A 728 26.50 27.82 19.23
C LEU A 728 26.83 26.45 19.81
N LEU A 729 25.94 25.46 19.65
CA LEU A 729 26.17 24.11 20.18
C LEU A 729 27.32 23.40 19.43
N SER A 730 28.02 22.51 20.13
CA SER A 730 29.29 21.89 19.70
C SER A 730 29.22 21.10 18.37
N GLU A 731 28.04 20.65 18.02
CA GLU A 731 27.70 19.85 16.85
C GLU A 731 27.43 20.70 15.60
N PHE A 732 27.31 22.03 15.75
CA PHE A 732 27.00 22.93 14.66
C PHE A 732 28.16 23.86 14.31
N ARG A 733 28.33 24.07 13.01
CA ARG A 733 29.17 25.12 12.43
C ARG A 733 28.36 25.86 11.38
N VAL A 734 28.50 27.19 11.29
CA VAL A 734 27.76 27.99 10.31
C VAL A 734 28.69 28.43 9.19
N LEU A 735 28.28 28.18 7.95
CA LEU A 735 29.02 28.49 6.73
C LEU A 735 28.20 29.46 5.87
N ARG A 736 28.87 30.39 5.19
CA ARG A 736 28.25 31.32 4.24
C ARG A 736 28.93 31.24 2.90
N LEU A 737 28.15 31.26 1.83
CA LEU A 737 28.69 31.28 0.48
C LEU A 737 29.43 32.61 0.23
N LYS A 738 30.65 32.55 -0.30
CA LYS A 738 31.42 33.74 -0.65
C LYS A 738 30.79 34.40 -1.88
N GLU A 739 30.54 35.72 -1.84
CA GLU A 739 29.73 36.50 -2.80
C GLU A 739 30.16 36.44 -4.29
N ALA A 740 31.28 35.79 -4.64
CA ALA A 740 31.84 35.80 -6.00
C ALA A 740 31.42 34.61 -6.90
N ASP A 741 30.53 33.71 -6.46
CA ASP A 741 30.15 32.51 -7.23
C ASP A 741 28.64 32.48 -7.63
N PRO A 742 28.28 33.08 -8.79
CA PRO A 742 26.88 33.35 -9.19
C PRO A 742 25.99 32.15 -9.60
N PRO A 743 26.48 30.95 -9.99
CA PRO A 743 25.59 29.90 -10.49
C PRO A 743 24.80 29.18 -9.39
N PHE A 744 25.16 29.33 -8.10
CA PHE A 744 24.45 28.67 -6.99
C PHE A 744 23.27 29.51 -6.46
N SER A 745 23.40 30.84 -6.43
CA SER A 745 22.34 31.76 -6.02
C SER A 745 21.17 31.82 -7.01
N GLU A 746 21.42 31.68 -8.31
CA GLU A 746 20.34 31.60 -9.32
C GLU A 746 19.56 30.27 -9.28
N MET A 747 20.11 29.22 -8.65
CA MET A 747 19.46 27.91 -8.55
C MET A 747 18.42 27.87 -7.43
N LEU A 748 18.64 28.60 -6.33
CA LEU A 748 17.73 28.68 -5.18
C LEU A 748 16.57 29.65 -5.41
N LEU A 749 16.79 30.76 -6.13
CA LEU A 749 15.79 31.82 -6.32
C LEU A 749 14.72 31.54 -7.39
N ARG A 750 14.76 30.39 -8.09
CA ARG A 750 13.77 30.04 -9.13
C ARG A 750 12.65 29.11 -8.66
N GLU A 751 12.68 28.60 -7.42
CA GLU A 751 11.65 27.70 -6.87
C GLU A 751 10.51 28.41 -6.10
N GLU A 752 10.58 29.74 -5.88
CA GLU A 752 9.56 30.52 -5.15
C GLU A 752 8.43 31.14 -6.01
N MET A 753 8.35 30.87 -7.32
CA MET A 753 7.36 31.52 -8.20
C MET A 753 6.23 30.63 -8.74
N VAL A 754 5.71 29.68 -7.95
CA VAL A 754 4.40 29.06 -8.25
C VAL A 754 3.56 28.86 -6.98
N ALA A 755 2.44 29.59 -6.95
CA ALA A 755 1.31 29.51 -6.02
C ALA A 755 1.39 30.29 -4.69
N GLU A 756 1.52 31.62 -4.78
CA GLU A 756 0.52 32.45 -4.10
C GLU A 756 -0.76 32.35 -4.94
N SER A 757 -1.86 31.88 -4.36
CA SER A 757 -3.19 32.16 -4.91
C SER A 757 -3.59 33.55 -4.41
N PRO A 758 -3.87 34.52 -5.29
CA PRO A 758 -4.75 35.61 -4.93
C PRO A 758 -6.14 35.02 -4.70
N GLU A 759 -6.82 35.46 -3.65
CA GLU A 759 -8.27 35.33 -3.57
C GLU A 759 -8.90 35.91 -4.85
N THR A 760 -9.41 35.05 -5.74
CA THR A 760 -10.41 35.46 -6.73
C THR A 760 -11.55 34.46 -6.74
N GLY A 761 -12.59 34.78 -5.97
CA GLY A 761 -13.90 34.16 -6.11
C GLY A 761 -14.44 34.37 -7.52
N GLY A 762 -14.77 33.28 -8.20
CA GLY A 762 -15.48 33.31 -9.47
C GLY A 762 -15.93 31.90 -9.86
N SER A 763 -17.21 31.59 -9.69
CA SER A 763 -17.80 30.40 -10.32
C SER A 763 -17.73 30.56 -11.84
N PHE A 764 -17.00 29.70 -12.55
CA PHE A 764 -17.05 29.67 -14.01
C PHE A 764 -18.46 29.27 -14.46
N LYS A 765 -18.99 29.98 -15.47
CA LYS A 765 -20.28 29.69 -16.09
C LYS A 765 -20.05 28.89 -17.38
N LYS A 766 -21.06 28.16 -17.85
CA LYS A 766 -21.07 27.53 -19.18
C LYS A 766 -20.61 28.53 -20.25
N VAL A 767 -19.65 28.12 -21.08
CA VAL A 767 -19.10 28.97 -22.15
C VAL A 767 -20.17 29.18 -23.19
N LYS A 768 -20.52 30.44 -23.49
CA LYS A 768 -21.52 30.71 -24.53
C LYS A 768 -20.96 30.41 -25.90
N LEU A 769 -21.83 30.01 -26.83
CA LEU A 769 -21.46 29.66 -28.20
C LEU A 769 -20.59 30.74 -28.88
N HIS A 770 -20.86 32.03 -28.65
CA HIS A 770 -20.11 33.16 -29.23
C HIS A 770 -18.86 33.59 -28.42
N GLU A 771 -18.65 33.03 -27.23
CA GLU A 771 -17.53 33.35 -26.32
C GLU A 771 -16.38 32.34 -26.42
N VAL A 772 -16.58 31.20 -27.10
CA VAL A 772 -15.54 30.18 -27.30
C VAL A 772 -14.38 30.76 -28.09
N GLU A 773 -13.20 30.87 -27.48
CA GLU A 773 -11.96 31.31 -28.15
C GLU A 773 -10.90 30.20 -28.23
N TYR A 774 -11.03 29.16 -27.41
CA TYR A 774 -10.04 28.08 -27.36
C TYR A 774 -10.73 26.72 -27.29
N LEU A 775 -10.09 25.70 -27.87
CA LEU A 775 -10.55 24.32 -27.79
C LEU A 775 -9.51 23.45 -27.07
N ALA A 776 -9.96 22.57 -26.20
CA ALA A 776 -9.14 21.55 -25.54
C ALA A 776 -9.72 20.16 -25.78
N LEU A 777 -8.93 19.28 -26.40
CA LEU A 777 -9.38 17.95 -26.82
C LEU A 777 -8.70 16.85 -26.01
N GLU A 778 -9.50 15.98 -25.39
CA GLU A 778 -9.00 14.90 -24.56
C GLU A 778 -8.28 13.78 -25.37
N GLY A 779 -7.31 13.12 -24.75
CA GLY A 779 -6.77 11.86 -25.24
C GLY A 779 -7.73 10.67 -25.03
N GLY A 780 -7.91 9.84 -26.07
CA GLY A 780 -8.79 8.67 -25.98
C GLY A 780 -8.53 7.54 -26.97
N GLY A 781 -7.38 7.52 -27.66
CA GLY A 781 -7.05 6.53 -28.70
C GLY A 781 -8.09 6.47 -29.83
N GLY A 782 -8.51 5.26 -30.22
CA GLY A 782 -9.51 5.01 -31.26
C GLY A 782 -10.85 5.74 -31.05
N LYS A 783 -11.20 6.10 -29.81
CA LYS A 783 -12.41 6.86 -29.49
C LYS A 783 -12.42 8.29 -30.06
N GLY A 784 -11.25 8.84 -30.42
CA GLY A 784 -11.14 10.20 -30.96
C GLY A 784 -11.90 10.42 -32.27
N MET A 785 -12.32 9.36 -32.97
CA MET A 785 -13.17 9.47 -34.17
C MET A 785 -14.50 10.19 -33.90
N VAL A 786 -14.98 10.14 -32.67
CA VAL A 786 -16.22 10.81 -32.24
C VAL A 786 -16.09 12.33 -32.23
N PHE A 787 -14.87 12.90 -32.18
CA PHE A 787 -14.64 14.34 -32.26
C PHE A 787 -15.20 14.95 -33.54
N LEU A 788 -15.32 14.19 -34.63
CA LEU A 788 -15.90 14.67 -35.89
C LEU A 788 -17.32 15.20 -35.69
N GLY A 789 -18.15 14.55 -34.87
CA GLY A 789 -19.50 15.02 -34.61
C GLY A 789 -19.51 16.36 -33.85
N ALA A 790 -18.61 16.53 -32.90
CA ALA A 790 -18.47 17.80 -32.20
C ALA A 790 -17.98 18.92 -33.13
N ILE A 791 -17.05 18.62 -34.03
CA ILE A 791 -16.52 19.58 -35.02
C ILE A 791 -17.61 19.99 -36.02
N GLU A 792 -18.43 19.05 -36.51
CA GLU A 792 -19.57 19.34 -37.39
C GLU A 792 -20.57 20.29 -36.72
N ALA A 793 -20.85 20.09 -35.43
CA ALA A 793 -21.72 20.98 -34.66
C ALA A 793 -21.10 22.37 -34.42
N LEU A 794 -19.81 22.44 -34.12
CA LEU A 794 -19.09 23.71 -33.92
C LEU A 794 -18.93 24.51 -35.23
N GLU A 795 -18.81 23.84 -36.39
CA GLU A 795 -18.87 24.48 -37.71
C GLU A 795 -20.26 25.02 -38.01
N ALA A 796 -21.31 24.23 -37.77
CA ALA A 796 -22.70 24.66 -37.94
C ALA A 796 -23.04 25.86 -37.03
N GLY A 797 -22.50 25.86 -35.80
CA GLY A 797 -22.60 26.96 -34.83
C GLY A 797 -21.70 28.16 -35.12
N LYS A 798 -20.94 28.14 -36.24
CA LYS A 798 -20.00 29.20 -36.65
C LYS A 798 -18.87 29.48 -35.65
N VAL A 799 -18.58 28.56 -34.74
CA VAL A 799 -17.40 28.62 -33.86
C VAL A 799 -16.14 28.30 -34.66
N LEU A 800 -16.21 27.25 -35.49
CA LEU A 800 -15.17 26.91 -36.45
C LEU A 800 -15.58 27.44 -37.83
N GLN A 801 -14.82 28.42 -38.34
CA GLN A 801 -15.07 29.03 -39.64
C GLN A 801 -13.83 28.93 -40.51
N TYR A 802 -14.03 28.59 -41.79
CA TYR A 802 -12.95 28.37 -42.74
C TYR A 802 -13.10 29.32 -43.94
N ALA A 803 -11.99 29.95 -44.33
CA ALA A 803 -11.88 30.71 -45.58
C ALA A 803 -10.66 30.22 -46.35
N ASN A 804 -10.83 29.98 -47.66
CA ASN A 804 -9.76 29.49 -48.53
C ASN A 804 -9.04 28.23 -48.00
N GLY A 805 -9.78 27.33 -47.34
CA GLY A 805 -9.24 26.07 -46.81
C GLY A 805 -8.36 26.22 -45.57
N LYS A 806 -8.38 27.38 -44.90
CA LYS A 806 -7.73 27.65 -43.62
C LYS A 806 -8.77 28.10 -42.58
N LEU A 807 -8.56 27.72 -41.33
CA LEU A 807 -9.34 28.25 -40.21
C LEU A 807 -9.13 29.76 -40.15
N ILE A 808 -10.20 30.57 -40.10
CA ILE A 808 -10.11 32.03 -40.09
C ILE A 808 -9.54 32.48 -38.75
N PRO A 809 -8.32 33.01 -38.69
CA PRO A 809 -7.69 33.31 -37.41
C PRO A 809 -8.35 34.52 -36.75
N GLY A 810 -8.73 34.41 -35.47
CA GLY A 810 -9.15 35.55 -34.66
C GLY A 810 -10.58 36.09 -34.90
N GLN A 811 -11.42 35.41 -35.68
CA GLN A 811 -12.87 35.70 -35.68
C GLN A 811 -13.57 35.11 -34.45
N GLN A 812 -13.16 33.92 -34.02
CA GLN A 812 -13.64 33.31 -32.80
C GLN A 812 -12.58 32.40 -32.15
N ILE A 813 -12.11 31.34 -32.82
CA ILE A 813 -11.02 30.48 -32.30
C ILE A 813 -9.63 31.12 -32.49
N LYS A 814 -8.86 31.18 -31.40
CA LYS A 814 -7.50 31.69 -31.29
C LYS A 814 -6.47 30.58 -31.04
N GLY A 815 -6.87 29.48 -30.41
CA GLY A 815 -5.96 28.37 -30.09
C GLY A 815 -6.65 27.03 -29.89
N ILE A 816 -5.91 25.96 -30.12
CA ILE A 816 -6.39 24.59 -30.01
C ILE A 816 -5.33 23.75 -29.30
N SER A 817 -5.75 22.97 -28.32
CA SER A 817 -4.89 22.10 -27.53
C SER A 817 -5.38 20.65 -27.56
N GLY A 818 -4.46 19.70 -27.43
CA GLY A 818 -4.84 18.29 -27.39
C GLY A 818 -3.79 17.34 -26.85
N ALA A 819 -4.27 16.21 -26.30
CA ALA A 819 -3.49 15.06 -25.87
C ALA A 819 -3.85 13.82 -26.71
N SER A 820 -2.91 12.91 -26.98
CA SER A 820 -3.12 11.65 -27.71
C SER A 820 -4.02 11.79 -28.95
N ALA A 821 -5.21 11.17 -28.99
CA ALA A 821 -6.16 11.33 -30.09
C ALA A 821 -6.65 12.77 -30.31
N GLY A 822 -6.80 13.55 -29.23
CA GLY A 822 -7.08 14.99 -29.29
C GLY A 822 -5.94 15.79 -29.94
N ALA A 823 -4.68 15.36 -29.79
CA ALA A 823 -3.54 15.99 -30.47
C ALA A 823 -3.63 15.81 -32.00
N ILE A 824 -4.12 14.67 -32.49
CA ILE A 824 -4.34 14.43 -33.92
C ILE A 824 -5.32 15.45 -34.49
N THR A 825 -6.47 15.57 -33.82
CA THR A 825 -7.53 16.49 -34.20
C THR A 825 -7.08 17.94 -34.07
N ALA A 826 -6.34 18.29 -33.01
CA ALA A 826 -5.81 19.64 -32.81
C ALA A 826 -4.85 20.06 -33.93
N VAL A 827 -3.92 19.18 -34.32
CA VAL A 827 -3.02 19.44 -35.46
C VAL A 827 -3.83 19.61 -36.75
N ALA A 828 -4.78 18.71 -37.04
CA ALA A 828 -5.60 18.78 -38.25
C ALA A 828 -6.41 20.09 -38.35
N LEU A 829 -7.12 20.46 -37.28
CA LEU A 829 -7.89 21.71 -37.22
C LEU A 829 -6.98 22.94 -37.38
N SER A 830 -5.84 22.95 -36.70
CA SER A 830 -4.92 24.10 -36.71
C SER A 830 -4.29 24.39 -38.08
N VAL A 831 -4.19 23.38 -38.95
CA VAL A 831 -3.68 23.54 -40.33
C VAL A 831 -4.80 23.67 -41.37
N GLY A 832 -6.07 23.73 -40.94
CA GLY A 832 -7.21 24.03 -41.79
C GLY A 832 -7.95 22.82 -42.37
N TYR A 833 -7.91 21.65 -41.72
CA TYR A 833 -8.89 20.60 -42.01
C TYR A 833 -10.23 20.96 -41.38
N ASP A 834 -11.28 21.00 -42.20
CA ASP A 834 -12.69 21.09 -41.79
C ASP A 834 -13.24 19.69 -41.48
N SER A 835 -14.49 19.61 -41.05
CA SER A 835 -15.20 18.35 -40.77
C SER A 835 -15.11 17.37 -41.94
N LYS A 836 -15.27 17.83 -43.18
CA LYS A 836 -15.12 17.01 -44.39
C LYS A 836 -13.70 16.47 -44.53
N GLY A 837 -12.69 17.31 -44.32
CA GLY A 837 -11.29 16.91 -44.33
C GLY A 837 -10.98 15.89 -43.23
N ILE A 838 -11.49 16.08 -42.02
CA ILE A 838 -11.33 15.15 -40.90
C ILE A 838 -12.04 13.82 -41.20
N ARG A 839 -13.23 13.85 -41.79
CA ARG A 839 -13.96 12.66 -42.25
C ARG A 839 -13.15 11.85 -43.28
N GLU A 840 -12.42 12.51 -44.17
CA GLU A 840 -11.48 11.82 -45.08
C GLU A 840 -10.25 11.28 -44.36
N LEU A 841 -9.75 11.96 -43.33
CA LEU A 841 -8.64 11.45 -42.49
C LEU A 841 -9.04 10.19 -41.72
N LEU A 842 -10.30 10.06 -41.30
CA LEU A 842 -10.80 8.86 -40.62
C LEU A 842 -10.79 7.60 -41.50
N LYS A 843 -10.66 7.73 -42.83
CA LYS A 843 -10.46 6.60 -43.75
C LYS A 843 -9.02 6.05 -43.72
N PHE A 844 -8.08 6.76 -43.09
CA PHE A 844 -6.72 6.31 -42.93
C PHE A 844 -6.66 5.07 -42.01
N ASN A 845 -5.89 4.06 -42.39
CA ASN A 845 -5.70 2.88 -41.55
C ASN A 845 -4.69 3.18 -40.44
N PHE A 846 -5.19 3.62 -39.28
CA PHE A 846 -4.36 3.94 -38.11
C PHE A 846 -3.52 2.77 -37.57
N ASN A 847 -3.81 1.52 -37.97
CA ASN A 847 -2.93 0.38 -37.69
C ASN A 847 -1.55 0.49 -38.38
N GLU A 848 -1.39 1.41 -39.33
CA GLU A 848 -0.12 1.72 -39.95
C GLU A 848 0.85 2.45 -39.00
N PHE A 849 0.38 3.01 -37.89
CA PHE A 849 1.24 3.62 -36.85
C PHE A 849 2.12 2.59 -36.14
N PHE A 850 1.71 1.32 -36.14
CA PHE A 850 2.52 0.19 -35.69
C PHE A 850 3.51 -0.21 -36.79
N ASP A 851 4.70 0.39 -36.76
CA ASP A 851 5.75 0.21 -37.76
C ASP A 851 6.18 -1.25 -37.92
N LEU A 852 6.50 -1.67 -39.14
CA LEU A 852 7.21 -2.92 -39.41
C LEU A 852 8.74 -2.68 -39.42
N PRO A 853 9.56 -3.65 -39.01
CA PRO A 853 11.02 -3.51 -39.02
C PRO A 853 11.56 -3.34 -40.44
N GLY A 854 12.55 -2.47 -40.61
CA GLY A 854 13.27 -2.30 -41.88
C GLY A 854 12.55 -1.49 -42.97
N ILE A 855 11.43 -0.80 -42.66
CA ILE A 855 10.83 0.19 -43.58
C ILE A 855 11.32 1.59 -43.17
N PRO A 856 12.24 2.22 -43.92
CA PRO A 856 12.75 3.54 -43.57
C PRO A 856 11.64 4.60 -43.63
N ALA A 857 11.55 5.43 -42.58
CA ALA A 857 10.68 6.60 -42.58
C ALA A 857 11.28 7.68 -43.50
N LYS A 858 10.43 8.40 -44.25
CA LYS A 858 10.88 9.47 -45.16
C LYS A 858 11.53 10.65 -44.42
N THR A 859 11.20 10.83 -43.15
CA THR A 859 11.73 11.89 -42.30
C THR A 859 12.13 11.28 -40.93
N PRO A 860 13.41 11.39 -40.52
CA PRO A 860 13.84 10.85 -39.23
C PRO A 860 13.24 11.66 -38.08
N ALA A 861 12.67 10.96 -37.08
CA ALA A 861 12.26 11.58 -35.84
C ALA A 861 13.50 11.99 -35.03
N ILE A 862 13.43 13.13 -34.34
CA ILE A 862 14.43 13.47 -33.33
C ILE A 862 14.32 12.40 -32.21
N GLY A 863 15.40 12.03 -31.53
CA GLY A 863 15.30 11.21 -30.31
C GLY A 863 14.84 9.75 -30.43
N VAL A 864 14.52 9.25 -31.63
CA VAL A 864 14.04 7.89 -31.85
C VAL A 864 14.80 7.26 -33.01
N ASP A 865 15.43 6.11 -32.75
CA ASP A 865 16.07 5.34 -33.81
C ASP A 865 15.02 4.58 -34.64
N CYS A 866 14.76 5.09 -35.85
CA CYS A 866 13.89 4.45 -36.82
C CYS A 866 14.59 3.31 -37.59
N ASN A 867 15.93 3.19 -37.50
CA ASN A 867 16.70 2.18 -38.21
C ASN A 867 16.87 0.95 -37.34
N THR A 868 16.23 -0.14 -37.78
CA THR A 868 16.44 -1.45 -37.19
C THR A 868 16.89 -2.39 -38.29
N ASN A 869 18.00 -3.09 -38.05
CA ASN A 869 18.71 -3.93 -39.02
C ASN A 869 17.74 -4.82 -39.83
N PRO A 870 17.90 -4.92 -41.16
CA PRO A 870 16.92 -5.59 -41.99
C PRO A 870 17.05 -7.11 -41.87
N LEU A 871 16.07 -7.75 -41.23
CA LEU A 871 15.70 -9.13 -41.59
C LEU A 871 14.88 -9.07 -42.89
N SER A 872 15.47 -8.48 -43.95
CA SER A 872 14.84 -8.30 -45.25
C SER A 872 15.00 -9.54 -46.11
N SER A 873 14.09 -10.50 -45.95
CA SER A 873 13.68 -11.39 -47.05
C SER A 873 12.37 -12.14 -46.76
N LEU A 874 11.97 -12.28 -45.49
CA LEU A 874 10.83 -13.13 -45.08
C LEU A 874 9.47 -12.43 -44.91
N VAL A 875 9.39 -11.09 -44.90
CA VAL A 875 8.14 -10.36 -44.56
C VAL A 875 7.45 -9.71 -45.77
N LYS A 876 7.90 -9.99 -46.99
CA LYS A 876 7.20 -9.49 -48.19
C LYS A 876 5.97 -10.34 -48.47
N GLY A 877 4.78 -9.85 -48.11
CA GLY A 877 3.56 -10.23 -48.85
C GLY A 877 2.21 -10.04 -48.15
N THR A 878 2.08 -10.19 -46.83
CA THR A 878 0.74 -10.34 -46.21
C THR A 878 0.51 -9.57 -44.89
N ALA A 879 1.56 -9.04 -44.24
CA ALA A 879 1.45 -8.45 -42.89
C ALA A 879 1.18 -6.93 -42.83
N ALA A 880 1.27 -6.21 -43.95
CA ALA A 880 1.18 -4.74 -43.95
C ALA A 880 -0.23 -4.21 -43.61
N SER A 881 -1.29 -4.99 -43.87
CA SER A 881 -2.69 -4.65 -43.63
C SER A 881 -3.30 -5.30 -42.38
N GLN A 882 -2.56 -6.13 -41.65
CA GLN A 882 -3.07 -6.85 -40.48
C GLN A 882 -2.87 -6.03 -39.19
N GLY A 883 -3.79 -6.17 -38.23
CA GLY A 883 -3.81 -5.40 -36.98
C GLY A 883 -2.61 -5.62 -36.06
N MET A 884 -2.51 -4.82 -35.00
CA MET A 884 -1.40 -4.82 -34.02
C MET A 884 -0.95 -6.22 -33.58
N TRP A 885 -1.91 -7.11 -33.26
CA TRP A 885 -1.63 -8.46 -32.77
C TRP A 885 -0.99 -9.38 -33.82
N ALA A 886 -1.39 -9.28 -35.07
CA ALA A 886 -0.79 -10.06 -36.15
C ALA A 886 0.67 -9.67 -36.39
N LYS A 887 0.98 -8.37 -36.29
CA LYS A 887 2.36 -7.87 -36.38
C LYS A 887 3.21 -8.33 -35.19
N LEU A 888 2.66 -8.27 -33.96
CA LEU A 888 3.34 -8.77 -32.76
C LEU A 888 3.64 -10.26 -32.85
N LEU A 889 2.69 -11.09 -33.28
CA LEU A 889 2.89 -12.53 -33.43
C LEU A 889 3.90 -12.87 -34.51
N ALA A 890 3.87 -12.16 -35.65
CA ALA A 890 4.79 -12.43 -36.76
C ALA A 890 6.25 -12.11 -36.43
N LEU A 891 6.51 -11.15 -35.53
CA LEU A 891 7.85 -10.62 -35.24
C LEU A 891 8.09 -10.44 -33.73
N TRP A 892 7.52 -11.32 -32.92
CA TRP A 892 7.56 -11.25 -31.44
C TRP A 892 8.97 -11.10 -30.85
N PRO A 893 10.00 -11.84 -31.32
CA PRO A 893 11.37 -11.68 -30.79
C PRO A 893 11.96 -10.28 -31.03
N PHE A 894 11.53 -9.61 -32.10
CA PHE A 894 11.98 -8.26 -32.43
C PHE A 894 11.34 -7.21 -31.52
N TYR A 895 10.01 -7.26 -31.36
CA TYR A 895 9.30 -6.29 -30.55
C TYR A 895 9.54 -6.46 -29.04
N THR A 896 9.73 -7.70 -28.56
CA THR A 896 10.14 -7.96 -27.16
C THR A 896 11.53 -7.44 -26.86
N ARG A 897 12.48 -7.55 -27.81
CA ARG A 897 13.80 -6.94 -27.66
C ARG A 897 13.70 -5.41 -27.54
N ASN A 898 12.89 -4.76 -28.38
CA ASN A 898 12.68 -3.31 -28.29
C ASN A 898 12.05 -2.92 -26.94
N LEU A 899 11.09 -3.71 -26.46
CA LEU A 899 10.48 -3.48 -25.15
C LEU A 899 11.51 -3.57 -24.01
N LEU A 900 12.37 -4.60 -24.02
CA LEU A 900 13.37 -4.80 -22.96
C LEU A 900 14.55 -3.81 -23.01
N LYS A 901 14.97 -3.39 -24.21
CA LYS A 901 16.16 -2.54 -24.39
C LYS A 901 15.83 -1.05 -24.53
N GLU A 902 14.68 -0.76 -25.11
CA GLU A 902 14.30 0.60 -25.51
C GLU A 902 12.96 1.02 -24.90
N PHE A 903 12.37 0.19 -24.03
CA PHE A 903 11.18 0.50 -23.23
C PHE A 903 9.91 0.76 -24.05
N GLY A 904 9.87 0.32 -25.30
CA GLY A 904 8.68 0.35 -26.14
C GLY A 904 8.75 -0.59 -27.35
N MET A 905 7.63 -1.23 -27.69
CA MET A 905 7.57 -2.23 -28.77
C MET A 905 7.76 -1.59 -30.16
N PHE A 906 6.95 -0.59 -30.49
CA PHE A 906 6.92 0.04 -31.81
C PHE A 906 7.70 1.37 -31.83
N PRO A 907 8.59 1.63 -32.82
CA PRO A 907 9.29 2.91 -32.92
C PRO A 907 8.36 4.13 -33.09
N GLY A 908 7.26 3.98 -33.82
CA GLY A 908 6.26 5.02 -34.10
C GLY A 908 6.72 6.08 -35.12
N CYS A 909 7.65 5.75 -36.01
CA CYS A 909 8.15 6.66 -37.03
C CYS A 909 7.10 6.92 -38.13
N ARG A 910 6.21 5.97 -38.45
CA ARG A 910 5.08 6.23 -39.35
C ARG A 910 4.05 7.18 -38.76
N ALA A 911 3.80 7.13 -37.45
CA ALA A 911 2.92 8.10 -36.80
C ALA A 911 3.47 9.53 -36.93
N ARG A 912 4.79 9.69 -36.72
CA ARG A 912 5.48 10.97 -36.94
C ARG A 912 5.41 11.42 -38.40
N GLN A 913 5.60 10.51 -39.34
CA GLN A 913 5.48 10.80 -40.78
C GLN A 913 4.05 11.19 -41.18
N PHE A 914 3.03 10.55 -40.60
CA PHE A 914 1.63 10.89 -40.83
C PHE A 914 1.35 12.36 -40.48
N PHE A 915 1.84 12.85 -39.33
CA PHE A 915 1.67 14.25 -38.96
C PHE A 915 2.40 15.22 -39.88
N ASP A 916 3.61 14.86 -40.30
CA ASP A 916 4.39 15.65 -41.25
C ASP A 916 3.68 15.73 -42.62
N ASP A 917 3.14 14.62 -43.11
CA ASP A 917 2.39 14.56 -44.37
C ASP A 917 1.02 15.27 -44.25
N LEU A 918 0.36 15.21 -43.08
CA LEU A 918 -0.86 15.96 -42.77
C LEU A 918 -0.63 17.47 -42.88
N ILE A 919 0.46 17.97 -42.28
CA ILE A 919 0.84 19.39 -42.34
C ILE A 919 1.20 19.78 -43.77
N VAL A 920 2.03 18.98 -44.46
CA VAL A 920 2.48 19.24 -45.84
C VAL A 920 1.31 19.33 -46.82
N ARG A 921 0.27 18.50 -46.67
CA ARG A 921 -0.92 18.53 -47.54
C ARG A 921 -1.65 19.87 -47.53
N LYS A 922 -1.61 20.62 -46.41
CA LYS A 922 -2.28 21.92 -46.26
C LYS A 922 -1.34 23.11 -46.39
N ALA A 923 -0.11 22.99 -45.89
CA ALA A 923 0.87 24.07 -45.88
C ALA A 923 1.71 24.13 -47.17
N GLY A 924 1.94 22.98 -47.82
CA GLY A 924 2.88 22.82 -48.93
C GLY A 924 4.13 22.03 -48.53
N SER A 925 4.80 21.43 -49.52
CA SER A 925 5.98 20.55 -49.31
C SER A 925 7.19 21.26 -48.70
N GLN A 926 7.30 22.57 -48.87
CA GLN A 926 8.33 23.41 -48.26
C GLN A 926 8.24 23.50 -46.74
N TYR A 927 7.10 23.14 -46.14
CA TYR A 927 6.89 23.12 -44.69
C TYR A 927 7.00 21.73 -44.07
N ARG A 928 7.73 20.82 -44.72
CA ARG A 928 8.13 19.56 -44.08
C ARG A 928 8.96 19.87 -42.82
N ASN A 929 8.72 19.17 -41.72
CA ASN A 929 9.26 19.48 -40.39
C ASN A 929 8.88 20.87 -39.86
N MET A 930 7.68 21.34 -40.18
CA MET A 930 7.16 22.62 -39.67
C MET A 930 7.34 22.71 -38.15
N THR A 931 8.00 23.77 -37.70
CA THR A 931 8.16 24.12 -36.29
C THR A 931 6.92 24.83 -35.75
N PHE A 932 6.73 24.85 -34.42
CA PHE A 932 5.61 25.59 -33.82
C PHE A 932 5.63 27.09 -34.15
N ARG A 933 6.81 27.70 -34.28
CA ARG A 933 6.97 29.09 -34.72
C ARG A 933 6.39 29.29 -36.13
N GLN A 934 6.84 28.47 -37.08
CA GLN A 934 6.38 28.53 -38.47
C GLN A 934 4.87 28.24 -38.58
N HIS A 935 4.36 27.30 -37.79
CA HIS A 935 2.94 27.00 -37.70
C HIS A 935 2.14 28.24 -37.28
N TYR A 936 2.53 28.88 -36.18
CA TYR A 936 1.84 30.08 -35.68
C TYR A 936 1.98 31.26 -36.66
N GLU A 937 3.15 31.44 -37.28
CA GLU A 937 3.36 32.48 -38.29
C GLU A 937 2.44 32.33 -39.51
N LEU A 938 2.23 31.08 -39.96
CA LEU A 938 1.47 30.77 -41.16
C LEU A 938 -0.04 30.69 -40.94
N PHE A 939 -0.47 30.09 -39.83
CA PHE A 939 -1.88 29.82 -39.55
C PHE A 939 -2.48 30.77 -38.51
N LYS A 940 -1.65 31.47 -37.72
CA LYS A 940 -2.09 32.39 -36.66
C LYS A 940 -3.03 31.74 -35.63
N ILE A 941 -2.91 30.42 -35.45
CA ILE A 941 -3.62 29.63 -34.44
C ILE A 941 -2.59 29.13 -33.43
N GLU A 942 -2.85 29.38 -32.15
CA GLU A 942 -2.01 28.87 -31.07
C GLU A 942 -2.26 27.37 -30.88
N LEU A 943 -1.37 26.54 -31.43
CA LEU A 943 -1.39 25.08 -31.23
C LEU A 943 -0.58 24.71 -29.98
N VAL A 944 -1.20 23.94 -29.09
CA VAL A 944 -0.55 23.43 -27.87
C VAL A 944 -0.72 21.91 -27.75
N LEU A 945 0.39 21.18 -27.68
CA LEU A 945 0.37 19.72 -27.49
C LEU A 945 1.03 19.37 -26.15
N THR A 946 0.60 18.29 -25.50
CA THR A 946 1.12 17.88 -24.19
C THR A 946 2.03 16.66 -24.27
N GLY A 947 3.07 16.62 -23.44
CA GLY A 947 3.96 15.48 -23.25
C GLY A 947 4.38 15.32 -21.81
N ALA A 948 4.66 14.07 -21.41
CA ALA A 948 5.12 13.74 -20.06
C ALA A 948 6.62 13.43 -20.08
N ASN A 949 7.43 14.19 -19.32
CA ASN A 949 8.86 13.96 -19.15
C ASN A 949 9.11 13.09 -17.91
N LEU A 950 9.48 11.83 -18.12
CA LEU A 950 9.68 10.84 -17.07
C LEU A 950 10.93 11.11 -16.20
N GLU A 951 11.94 11.79 -16.73
CA GLU A 951 13.14 12.13 -15.93
C GLU A 951 12.89 13.31 -15.00
N LYS A 952 11.95 14.18 -15.35
CA LYS A 952 11.60 15.37 -14.57
C LYS A 952 10.36 15.18 -13.70
N GLY A 953 9.54 14.16 -14.01
CA GLY A 953 8.25 13.97 -13.34
C GLY A 953 7.21 15.03 -13.70
N THR A 954 7.36 15.73 -14.84
CA THR A 954 6.50 16.87 -15.21
C THR A 954 5.78 16.66 -16.55
N SER A 955 4.57 17.20 -16.66
CA SER A 955 3.89 17.41 -17.95
C SER A 955 4.21 18.81 -18.47
N GLU A 956 4.56 18.88 -19.76
CA GLU A 956 4.90 20.13 -20.43
C GLU A 956 4.03 20.38 -21.66
N PHE A 957 3.78 21.66 -21.92
CA PHE A 957 3.10 22.14 -23.12
C PHE A 957 4.12 22.51 -24.19
N PHE A 958 3.99 21.90 -25.36
CA PHE A 958 4.71 22.26 -26.58
C PHE A 958 3.89 23.25 -27.39
N SER A 959 4.46 24.42 -27.65
CA SER A 959 3.78 25.52 -28.35
C SER A 959 4.80 26.45 -29.01
N HIS A 960 4.32 27.45 -29.74
CA HIS A 960 5.19 28.49 -30.30
C HIS A 960 5.82 29.39 -29.22
N LYS A 961 5.26 29.41 -28.00
CA LYS A 961 5.75 30.20 -26.87
C LYS A 961 6.84 29.46 -26.08
N THR A 962 6.65 28.15 -25.90
CA THR A 962 7.50 27.31 -25.03
C THR A 962 8.56 26.54 -25.80
N THR A 963 8.23 26.08 -27.00
CA THR A 963 9.12 25.27 -27.85
C THR A 963 9.01 25.69 -29.32
N PRO A 964 9.31 26.97 -29.65
CA PRO A 964 9.11 27.52 -31.00
C PRO A 964 9.82 26.73 -32.10
N ASN A 965 10.97 26.12 -31.82
CA ASN A 965 11.78 25.44 -32.81
C ASN A 965 11.54 23.92 -32.86
N LEU A 966 10.73 23.36 -31.96
CA LEU A 966 10.36 21.95 -32.00
C LEU A 966 9.41 21.68 -33.19
N PRO A 967 9.65 20.65 -34.03
CA PRO A 967 8.71 20.29 -35.07
C PRO A 967 7.36 19.83 -34.49
N VAL A 968 6.26 20.32 -35.05
CA VAL A 968 4.90 19.96 -34.62
C VAL A 968 4.67 18.46 -34.72
N ALA A 969 5.18 17.82 -35.78
CA ALA A 969 5.08 16.37 -35.98
C ALA A 969 5.79 15.55 -34.89
N ASP A 970 6.89 16.07 -34.33
CA ASP A 970 7.63 15.42 -33.26
C ASP A 970 6.91 15.57 -31.91
N ALA A 971 6.35 16.75 -31.62
CA ALA A 971 5.50 16.95 -30.44
C ALA A 971 4.22 16.12 -30.48
N ALA A 972 3.56 16.03 -31.64
CA ALA A 972 2.38 15.19 -31.83
C ALA A 972 2.72 13.71 -31.65
N ARG A 973 3.89 13.27 -32.11
CA ARG A 973 4.39 11.90 -31.86
C ARG A 973 4.68 11.66 -30.38
N ILE A 974 5.31 12.60 -29.67
CA ILE A 974 5.51 12.53 -28.21
C ILE A 974 4.16 12.35 -27.51
N SER A 975 3.19 13.20 -27.87
CA SER A 975 1.82 13.18 -27.34
C SER A 975 1.04 11.90 -27.64
N MET A 976 1.56 10.97 -28.45
CA MET A 976 0.98 9.65 -28.75
C MET A 976 1.84 8.47 -28.27
N SER A 977 2.92 8.75 -27.52
CA SER A 977 3.91 7.75 -27.09
C SER A 977 3.42 6.96 -25.87
N LEU A 978 2.39 6.13 -26.05
CA LEU A 978 1.88 5.28 -24.96
C LEU A 978 3.02 4.41 -24.41
N PRO A 979 3.31 4.45 -23.09
CA PRO A 979 4.37 3.65 -22.47
C PRO A 979 4.28 2.18 -22.85
N PHE A 980 5.44 1.52 -23.02
CA PHE A 980 5.59 0.12 -23.44
C PHE A 980 5.08 -0.22 -24.85
N LEU A 981 4.07 0.49 -25.37
CA LEU A 981 3.55 0.29 -26.72
C LEU A 981 4.46 0.97 -27.75
N PHE A 982 4.76 2.26 -27.55
CA PHE A 982 5.66 3.03 -28.39
C PHE A 982 6.98 3.31 -27.69
N LYS A 983 8.09 3.31 -28.44
CA LYS A 983 9.39 3.74 -27.91
C LYS A 983 9.26 5.18 -27.37
N PRO A 984 9.78 5.47 -26.16
CA PRO A 984 9.79 6.81 -25.60
C PRO A 984 10.77 7.68 -26.40
N TYR A 985 10.48 8.98 -26.44
CA TYR A 985 11.30 9.95 -27.15
C TYR A 985 12.48 10.37 -26.26
N ARG A 986 13.72 10.10 -26.67
CA ARG A 986 14.91 10.38 -25.84
C ARG A 986 15.69 11.57 -26.36
N ILE A 987 15.64 12.69 -25.64
CA ILE A 987 16.32 13.92 -26.05
C ILE A 987 17.53 14.14 -25.13
N GLY A 988 18.69 13.67 -25.58
CA GLY A 988 19.96 13.76 -24.85
C GLY A 988 20.83 14.98 -25.20
N PRO A 989 21.90 15.25 -24.42
CA PRO A 989 22.80 16.40 -24.63
C PRO A 989 23.46 16.41 -26.02
N ASP A 990 23.84 15.25 -26.56
CA ASP A 990 24.50 15.15 -27.86
C ASP A 990 23.58 15.48 -29.03
N MET A 991 22.29 15.22 -28.85
CA MET A 991 21.25 15.55 -29.82
C MET A 991 20.91 17.03 -29.77
N LEU A 992 20.71 17.57 -28.57
CA LEU A 992 20.46 18.99 -28.35
C LEU A 992 21.62 19.87 -28.83
N ARG A 993 22.88 19.40 -28.74
CA ARG A 993 24.04 20.08 -29.31
C ARG A 993 23.99 20.24 -30.83
N LYS A 994 23.30 19.34 -31.53
CA LYS A 994 23.16 19.33 -32.99
C LYS A 994 21.92 20.09 -33.49
N LEU A 995 21.04 20.52 -32.59
CA LEU A 995 19.78 21.19 -32.91
C LEU A 995 19.86 22.68 -32.58
N ASN A 996 19.30 23.51 -33.46
CA ASN A 996 19.31 24.96 -33.32
C ASN A 996 18.20 25.46 -32.39
N PHE A 997 18.27 25.04 -31.13
CA PHE A 997 17.34 25.41 -30.05
C PHE A 997 17.99 26.44 -29.11
N SER A 998 17.17 27.32 -28.53
CA SER A 998 17.58 28.21 -27.43
C SER A 998 18.04 27.43 -26.21
N ALA A 999 18.74 28.09 -25.27
CA ALA A 999 19.21 27.44 -24.05
C ALA A 999 18.02 26.95 -23.19
N GLU A 1000 16.95 27.72 -23.17
CA GLU A 1000 15.68 27.44 -22.50
C GLU A 1000 14.97 26.24 -23.12
N GLU A 1001 14.88 26.18 -24.46
CA GLU A 1001 14.32 25.02 -25.16
C GLU A 1001 15.14 23.75 -24.91
N LYS A 1002 16.48 23.84 -24.92
CA LYS A 1002 17.36 22.71 -24.61
C LYS A 1002 17.15 22.21 -23.19
N LYS A 1003 16.99 23.14 -22.23
CA LYS A 1003 16.68 22.81 -20.83
C LYS A 1003 15.31 22.15 -20.72
N LEU A 1004 14.28 22.68 -21.38
CA LEU A 1004 12.92 22.15 -21.34
C LEU A 1004 12.84 20.75 -21.97
N LEU A 1005 13.43 20.56 -23.15
CA LEU A 1005 13.31 19.35 -23.97
C LEU A 1005 14.17 18.18 -23.50
N ARG A 1006 15.23 18.40 -22.71
CA ARG A 1006 16.08 17.30 -22.23
C ARG A 1006 15.29 16.28 -21.41
N GLY A 1007 15.43 15.00 -21.77
CA GLY A 1007 14.93 13.87 -21.00
C GLY A 1007 14.21 12.81 -21.82
N VAL A 1008 13.43 11.97 -21.13
CA VAL A 1008 12.67 10.85 -21.70
C VAL A 1008 11.19 11.21 -21.72
N TRP A 1009 10.59 11.21 -22.90
CA TRP A 1009 9.21 11.65 -23.09
C TRP A 1009 8.26 10.51 -23.49
N VAL A 1010 7.05 10.55 -22.94
CA VAL A 1010 5.93 9.67 -23.24
C VAL A 1010 4.63 10.48 -23.46
N ASP A 1011 3.53 9.80 -23.78
CA ASP A 1011 2.21 10.40 -23.99
C ASP A 1011 1.83 11.31 -22.80
N GLY A 1012 1.41 12.54 -23.13
CA GLY A 1012 1.01 13.54 -22.13
C GLY A 1012 -0.22 13.13 -21.32
N GLY A 1013 -1.05 12.21 -21.83
CA GLY A 1013 -2.22 11.66 -21.13
C GLY A 1013 -1.90 11.03 -19.77
N LEU A 1014 -0.63 10.63 -19.54
CA LEU A 1014 -0.17 10.09 -18.25
C LEU A 1014 -0.40 11.05 -17.07
N TRP A 1015 -0.28 12.37 -17.31
CA TRP A 1015 -0.43 13.40 -16.27
C TRP A 1015 -1.43 14.49 -16.63
N ASN A 1016 -1.64 14.77 -17.92
CA ASN A 1016 -2.55 15.80 -18.42
C ASN A 1016 -3.26 15.28 -19.68
N ASN A 1017 -4.46 14.72 -19.51
CA ASN A 1017 -5.20 14.07 -20.59
C ASN A 1017 -6.19 15.01 -21.30
N ILE A 1018 -6.52 16.19 -20.74
CA ILE A 1018 -7.34 17.21 -21.39
C ILE A 1018 -6.73 18.60 -21.13
N PRO A 1019 -5.84 19.13 -22.00
CA PRO A 1019 -5.04 20.32 -21.72
C PRO A 1019 -5.81 21.66 -21.70
N ILE A 1020 -6.87 21.77 -20.90
CA ILE A 1020 -7.83 22.89 -20.82
C ILE A 1020 -7.20 24.15 -20.23
N ARG A 1021 -6.11 23.98 -19.47
CA ARG A 1021 -5.29 25.06 -18.89
C ARG A 1021 -4.21 25.59 -19.83
N ALA A 1022 -4.13 25.09 -21.07
CA ALA A 1022 -3.08 25.47 -22.02
C ALA A 1022 -3.05 26.97 -22.35
N PHE A 1023 -4.18 27.67 -22.22
CA PHE A 1023 -4.35 29.06 -22.68
C PHE A 1023 -4.59 30.07 -21.55
N GLY A 1024 -4.48 29.67 -20.28
CA GLY A 1024 -4.56 30.60 -19.16
C GLY A 1024 -3.21 31.17 -18.74
N ALA A 1025 -3.25 32.32 -18.08
CA ALA A 1025 -2.07 32.85 -17.41
C ALA A 1025 -1.66 31.88 -16.29
N SER A 1026 -0.35 31.64 -16.13
CA SER A 1026 0.18 30.78 -15.06
C SER A 1026 -0.44 29.38 -14.96
N ARG A 1027 -0.92 28.81 -16.07
CA ARG A 1027 -1.61 27.49 -16.14
C ARG A 1027 -2.97 27.45 -15.41
N GLU A 1028 -3.66 28.58 -15.26
CA GLU A 1028 -5.06 28.61 -14.82
C GLU A 1028 -6.03 28.23 -15.96
N PRO A 1029 -7.28 27.79 -15.67
CA PRO A 1029 -8.30 27.59 -16.70
C PRO A 1029 -8.73 28.92 -17.33
N ASN A 1030 -8.74 29.01 -18.65
CA ASN A 1030 -9.21 30.21 -19.35
C ASN A 1030 -10.75 30.12 -19.56
N PRO A 1031 -11.54 31.13 -19.13
CA PRO A 1031 -13.01 31.10 -19.18
C PRO A 1031 -13.59 30.94 -20.59
N LYS A 1032 -12.79 31.19 -21.64
CA LYS A 1032 -13.19 31.06 -23.04
C LYS A 1032 -12.73 29.75 -23.69
N THR A 1033 -12.22 28.80 -22.90
CA THR A 1033 -11.81 27.48 -23.39
C THR A 1033 -12.95 26.50 -23.27
N LEU A 1034 -13.33 25.88 -24.39
CA LEU A 1034 -14.28 24.78 -24.41
C LEU A 1034 -13.52 23.45 -24.44
N GLY A 1035 -13.72 22.63 -23.42
CA GLY A 1035 -13.18 21.28 -23.34
C GLY A 1035 -14.10 20.27 -24.02
N ILE A 1036 -13.53 19.32 -24.76
CA ILE A 1036 -14.26 18.17 -25.33
C ILE A 1036 -13.64 16.89 -24.79
N ARG A 1037 -14.45 16.19 -24.00
CA ARG A 1037 -14.10 14.97 -23.27
C ARG A 1037 -14.82 13.76 -23.86
N LEU A 1038 -14.25 12.58 -23.73
CA LEU A 1038 -14.77 11.31 -24.20
C LEU A 1038 -15.26 10.45 -23.02
N THR A 1039 -16.34 9.69 -23.19
CA THR A 1039 -16.80 8.77 -22.15
C THR A 1039 -15.83 7.60 -21.94
N HIS A 1040 -15.67 7.16 -20.68
CA HIS A 1040 -14.95 5.94 -20.36
C HIS A 1040 -15.96 4.79 -20.10
N PRO A 1041 -15.79 3.60 -20.72
CA PRO A 1041 -16.66 2.47 -20.45
C PRO A 1041 -16.49 2.00 -19.01
N LYS A 1042 -17.61 1.61 -18.37
CA LYS A 1042 -17.65 1.21 -16.95
C LYS A 1042 -16.91 -0.09 -16.65
N THR A 1043 -16.63 -0.92 -17.66
CA THR A 1043 -15.96 -2.22 -17.52
C THR A 1043 -15.30 -2.63 -18.84
N GLN A 1044 -14.02 -3.02 -18.81
CA GLN A 1044 -13.34 -3.69 -19.92
C GLN A 1044 -13.21 -5.18 -19.60
N LYS A 1045 -13.61 -6.07 -20.52
CA LYS A 1045 -13.49 -7.52 -20.32
C LYS A 1045 -12.05 -7.95 -20.59
N ILE A 1046 -11.32 -8.31 -19.54
CA ILE A 1046 -9.97 -8.87 -19.65
C ILE A 1046 -10.08 -10.36 -19.95
N LYS A 1047 -9.83 -10.78 -21.19
CA LYS A 1047 -9.95 -12.19 -21.62
C LYS A 1047 -8.60 -12.89 -21.69
N ASN A 1048 -7.52 -12.14 -21.78
CA ASN A 1048 -6.16 -12.66 -21.90
C ASN A 1048 -5.15 -11.69 -21.26
N PHE A 1049 -3.91 -12.14 -21.15
CA PHE A 1049 -2.81 -11.34 -20.57
C PHE A 1049 -2.51 -10.06 -21.36
N GLY A 1050 -2.76 -10.04 -22.67
CA GLY A 1050 -2.68 -8.85 -23.51
C GLY A 1050 -3.76 -7.83 -23.16
N ASP A 1051 -5.00 -8.26 -22.96
CA ASP A 1051 -6.10 -7.41 -22.48
C ASP A 1051 -5.80 -6.87 -21.08
N TYR A 1052 -5.09 -7.63 -20.24
CA TYR A 1052 -4.66 -7.18 -18.90
C TYR A 1052 -3.59 -6.09 -18.98
N ILE A 1053 -2.53 -6.30 -19.77
CA ILE A 1053 -1.48 -5.28 -19.98
C ILE A 1053 -2.09 -4.02 -20.59
N MET A 1054 -3.02 -4.19 -21.54
CA MET A 1054 -3.66 -3.06 -22.19
C MET A 1054 -4.64 -2.37 -21.24
N ALA A 1055 -5.44 -3.08 -20.45
CA ALA A 1055 -6.28 -2.49 -19.41
C ALA A 1055 -5.44 -1.76 -18.35
N PHE A 1056 -4.28 -2.29 -17.96
CA PHE A 1056 -3.33 -1.64 -17.06
C PHE A 1056 -2.80 -0.33 -17.65
N LEU A 1057 -2.28 -0.37 -18.89
CA LEU A 1057 -1.76 0.78 -19.61
C LEU A 1057 -2.82 1.85 -19.85
N LEU A 1058 -4.01 1.46 -20.29
CA LEU A 1058 -5.08 2.39 -20.63
C LEU A 1058 -5.71 3.03 -19.39
N ASN A 1059 -5.88 2.29 -18.30
CA ASN A 1059 -6.43 2.84 -17.06
C ASN A 1059 -5.44 3.80 -16.36
N HIS A 1060 -4.13 3.63 -16.54
CA HIS A 1060 -3.12 4.52 -15.95
C HIS A 1060 -2.73 5.69 -16.86
N VAL A 1061 -2.80 5.53 -18.20
CA VAL A 1061 -2.35 6.54 -19.18
C VAL A 1061 -3.49 7.36 -19.78
N LEU A 1062 -4.72 6.84 -19.86
CA LEU A 1062 -5.90 7.59 -20.34
C LEU A 1062 -6.97 7.79 -19.28
N GLY A 1063 -6.82 7.16 -18.11
CA GLY A 1063 -7.64 7.40 -16.93
C GLY A 1063 -7.22 8.62 -16.11
N GLY A 1064 -6.11 9.29 -16.47
CA GLY A 1064 -5.64 10.58 -15.99
C GLY A 1064 -6.03 10.96 -14.56
N SER A 1065 -5.30 10.46 -13.56
CA SER A 1065 -5.48 10.84 -12.15
C SER A 1065 -5.22 12.33 -11.86
N GLY A 1066 -4.55 13.05 -12.77
CA GLY A 1066 -4.20 14.47 -12.58
C GLY A 1066 -5.30 15.48 -12.93
N GLU A 1067 -6.26 15.14 -13.79
CA GLU A 1067 -7.23 16.13 -14.31
C GLU A 1067 -8.69 15.67 -14.29
N VAL A 1068 -8.96 14.38 -14.03
CA VAL A 1068 -10.28 13.96 -13.53
C VAL A 1068 -10.60 14.70 -12.23
N ALA A 1069 -9.57 14.97 -11.40
CA ALA A 1069 -9.64 15.89 -10.28
C ALA A 1069 -9.98 17.32 -10.74
N VAL A 1070 -9.24 17.93 -11.68
CA VAL A 1070 -9.45 19.32 -12.14
C VAL A 1070 -10.83 19.54 -12.79
N SER A 1071 -11.35 18.57 -13.53
CA SER A 1071 -12.71 18.61 -14.09
C SER A 1071 -13.82 18.48 -13.04
N GLN A 1072 -13.46 18.12 -11.79
CA GLN A 1072 -14.37 17.97 -10.66
C GLN A 1072 -14.12 18.97 -9.52
N THR A 1073 -12.95 19.62 -9.44
CA THR A 1073 -12.54 20.48 -8.31
C THR A 1073 -12.35 21.96 -8.62
N SER A 1074 -12.79 22.45 -9.78
CA SER A 1074 -12.86 23.89 -10.06
C SER A 1074 -13.96 24.11 -11.10
N GLY A 1075 -14.66 25.25 -11.12
CA GLY A 1075 -15.85 25.49 -11.98
C GLY A 1075 -15.72 25.25 -13.50
N VAL A 1076 -14.56 24.76 -13.97
CA VAL A 1076 -14.22 24.31 -15.32
C VAL A 1076 -15.13 23.18 -15.84
N ALA A 1077 -15.79 22.42 -14.97
CA ALA A 1077 -16.76 21.38 -15.36
C ALA A 1077 -17.84 21.92 -16.32
N GLU A 1078 -18.29 23.15 -16.06
CA GLU A 1078 -19.27 23.85 -16.89
C GLU A 1078 -18.72 24.20 -18.28
N GLN A 1079 -17.41 24.13 -18.52
CA GLN A 1079 -16.76 24.39 -19.80
C GLN A 1079 -16.48 23.13 -20.62
N ILE A 1080 -16.94 21.95 -20.16
CA ILE A 1080 -16.61 20.65 -20.77
C ILE A 1080 -17.86 19.97 -21.35
N ILE A 1081 -17.75 19.54 -22.61
CA ILE A 1081 -18.74 18.69 -23.28
C ILE A 1081 -18.24 17.25 -23.25
N ILE A 1082 -19.07 16.32 -22.77
CA ILE A 1082 -18.75 14.90 -22.73
C ILE A 1082 -19.43 14.19 -23.92
N LEU A 1083 -18.64 13.57 -24.78
CA LEU A 1083 -19.10 12.83 -25.95
C LEU A 1083 -19.20 11.34 -25.65
N ASN A 1084 -20.35 10.75 -25.98
CA ASN A 1084 -20.53 9.29 -25.89
C ASN A 1084 -19.66 8.57 -26.92
N THR A 1085 -18.89 7.58 -26.46
CA THR A 1085 -18.02 6.75 -27.30
C THR A 1085 -18.54 5.34 -27.50
N GLY A 1086 -19.70 5.00 -26.93
CA GLY A 1086 -20.26 3.66 -26.99
C GLY A 1086 -19.30 2.58 -26.48
N GLU A 1087 -19.25 1.45 -27.18
CA GLU A 1087 -18.36 0.32 -26.87
C GLU A 1087 -17.01 0.38 -27.61
N ILE A 1088 -16.66 1.51 -28.26
CA ILE A 1088 -15.37 1.64 -28.94
C ILE A 1088 -14.24 1.57 -27.91
N ASP A 1089 -13.36 0.57 -28.09
CA ASP A 1089 -12.16 0.43 -27.27
C ASP A 1089 -11.12 1.50 -27.67
N VAL A 1090 -10.30 1.93 -26.74
CA VAL A 1090 -9.19 2.84 -27.00
C VAL A 1090 -8.22 2.26 -28.03
N THR A 1091 -8.01 0.94 -28.04
CA THR A 1091 -7.13 0.29 -29.03
C THR A 1091 -7.84 -0.11 -30.33
N ASP A 1092 -9.15 0.12 -30.45
CA ASP A 1092 -9.88 -0.14 -31.69
C ASP A 1092 -9.71 1.03 -32.66
N PHE A 1093 -8.63 0.99 -33.43
CA PHE A 1093 -8.24 2.03 -34.37
C PHE A 1093 -8.98 1.97 -35.72
N ASN A 1094 -9.87 0.99 -35.93
CA ASN A 1094 -10.67 0.88 -37.16
C ASN A 1094 -12.03 0.16 -36.93
N PRO A 1095 -12.92 0.73 -36.09
CA PRO A 1095 -14.22 0.16 -35.76
C PRO A 1095 -15.18 0.18 -36.97
N PRO A 1096 -16.28 -0.61 -36.93
CA PRO A 1096 -17.25 -0.66 -38.03
C PRO A 1096 -17.85 0.72 -38.33
N GLY A 1097 -17.87 1.12 -39.61
CA GLY A 1097 -18.33 2.46 -40.02
C GLY A 1097 -19.76 2.80 -39.58
N THR A 1098 -20.65 1.82 -39.47
CA THR A 1098 -22.03 2.02 -38.97
C THR A 1098 -22.08 2.46 -37.50
N VAL A 1099 -21.15 1.98 -36.67
CA VAL A 1099 -21.03 2.36 -35.26
C VAL A 1099 -20.48 3.77 -35.14
N VAL A 1100 -19.45 4.09 -35.94
CA VAL A 1100 -18.83 5.42 -35.97
C VAL A 1100 -19.83 6.50 -36.40
N GLU A 1101 -20.59 6.27 -37.47
CA GLU A 1101 -21.60 7.24 -37.94
C GLU A 1101 -22.72 7.48 -36.92
N LYS A 1102 -23.10 6.46 -36.14
CA LYS A 1102 -24.07 6.62 -35.05
C LYS A 1102 -23.50 7.54 -33.96
N LEU A 1103 -22.28 7.28 -33.50
CA LEU A 1103 -21.64 8.05 -32.43
C LEU A 1103 -21.31 9.49 -32.86
N ILE A 1104 -20.98 9.71 -34.14
CA ILE A 1104 -20.83 11.07 -34.70
C ILE A 1104 -22.13 11.86 -34.55
N LYS A 1105 -23.30 11.26 -34.85
CA LYS A 1105 -24.60 11.92 -34.66
C LYS A 1105 -24.92 12.21 -33.19
N GLU A 1106 -24.59 11.28 -32.29
CA GLU A 1106 -24.76 11.50 -30.85
C GLU A 1106 -23.86 12.62 -30.33
N ALA A 1107 -22.61 12.70 -30.81
CA ALA A 1107 -21.68 13.77 -30.46
C ALA A 1107 -22.13 15.15 -30.98
N GLN A 1108 -22.70 15.21 -32.20
CA GLN A 1108 -23.35 16.43 -32.68
C GLN A 1108 -24.47 16.86 -31.73
N ALA A 1109 -25.32 15.92 -31.33
CA ALA A 1109 -26.45 16.20 -30.44
C ALA A 1109 -25.97 16.72 -29.07
N ALA A 1110 -24.92 16.13 -28.50
CA ALA A 1110 -24.34 16.56 -27.23
C ALA A 1110 -23.79 17.99 -27.26
N VAL A 1111 -23.14 18.38 -28.37
CA VAL A 1111 -22.68 19.77 -28.55
C VAL A 1111 -23.86 20.73 -28.70
N VAL A 1112 -24.87 20.35 -29.47
CA VAL A 1112 -26.10 21.16 -29.62
C VAL A 1112 -26.80 21.33 -28.28
N GLU A 1113 -26.98 20.25 -27.51
CA GLU A 1113 -27.61 20.27 -26.18
C GLU A 1113 -26.87 21.16 -25.19
N TYR A 1114 -25.53 21.10 -25.18
CA TYR A 1114 -24.71 21.95 -24.32
C TYR A 1114 -24.99 23.45 -24.52
N PHE A 1115 -25.23 23.87 -25.77
CA PHE A 1115 -25.52 25.26 -26.13
C PHE A 1115 -27.02 25.62 -26.17
N LEU A 1116 -27.93 24.65 -26.21
CA LEU A 1116 -29.39 24.88 -26.21
C LEU A 1116 -29.93 25.30 -24.84
N ASP A 1117 -29.20 24.98 -23.78
CA ASP A 1117 -29.54 25.31 -22.38
C ASP A 1117 -29.15 26.77 -22.01
N GLN A 1118 -28.86 27.60 -23.03
CA GLN A 1118 -28.45 29.01 -22.95
C GLN A 1118 -29.15 29.85 -24.02
#